data_AF-A0AAU2VFN9-F1
#
_entry.id   AF-A0AAU2VFN9-F1
#
_cell.length_a   1.000
_cell.length_b   1.000
_cell.length_c   1.000
_cell.angle_alpha   90.00
_cell.angle_beta   90.00
_cell.angle_gamma   90.00
#
_symmetry.space_group_name_H-M   'P 1'
#
loop_
_entity.id
_entity.type
_entity.pdbx_description
1 polymer ?
#
loop_
_entity_poly.entity_id
_entity_poly.type
_entity_poly.pdbx_seq_one_letter_code
_entity_poly.pdbx_strand_id
1 'polypeptide(L)'
;MEPEIPPGGQESGRPGRLKVFLGSAPGVGKTYRMLDEARRRADRGTDVVVAYVECHKRPHTLAKLAGLEVLPRAQRTYRGGEFEEMDLDGVLERRPRVALVDEFAHSNVPGGRNAKRWQDIEELLAAGTDVMTAVNIQHLESLKDVVEKITRVPQQENVPDEVVRRAYEIELVDMPAPALRRRMAHGNIYAPEKVDAALANYFRVGNLTALRELALLWVADSVDEALQKYRFEHGIDRVWETRERVVVALTGGPEGETLIRRAARIVDRSAGGDLLAVHIARSDGLAGGASPTALARQRTLVENLGGTYHSVVGDSVPTALLEFARAENATQLVLGTSSRGRLERFVTGRGIGETIVALSGDIDVHMVTHERAGRGRLLPSRKRTLSTRRLIAGPVAGLILPVALTFLLDHTRGTLNLTSEALLFLLAVVAVACVGGVVSAVVASVTASLLLNYWFIPPVGQFTLTSLNSVLATVVFAVVAGTVAAVVDRSLRLSRRSARATAEAETLSSLAGSIVRGDRALPALLERTRETFGMDSAELCDEPVLDDGTVVQVPVGERAHLVLRGRPLPSSERKVLTAFAAHVTVAVERARLAEAAAEIEPVKAADRMRTALLAAVSHDLRTPLAAGWAAIASLRSRDVEFTDEDRDELLATADESMARLSRLIDNLLDMSRLQAGALNLSLRATALEEVLPMALDSLPHEAPATDIQYPDTVPAVLADPPLLERVVANLLSNAARHTPRGESVLLTASTLDDRVEVRVIDRGPGLPAEDRERAFVPFQRLGDTDNTTGVGLGLALARGLTEAMSGTLTPEDTPGGGLTMVLSLPAASLRN
;
A
#
# COMPACT_ATOMS: atom_id res chain seq x y z
N MET A 1 -32.80 -16.43 21.14
CA MET A 1 -32.90 -16.01 22.55
C MET A 1 -32.11 -14.73 22.68
N GLU A 2 -32.78 -13.60 22.44
CA GLU A 2 -32.25 -12.28 22.82
C GLU A 2 -32.25 -12.19 24.35
N PRO A 3 -31.18 -11.71 24.99
CA PRO A 3 -31.22 -11.48 26.43
C PRO A 3 -32.03 -10.21 26.72
N GLU A 4 -33.14 -10.37 27.43
CA GLU A 4 -33.87 -9.28 28.09
C GLU A 4 -32.93 -8.54 29.06
N ILE A 5 -32.79 -7.23 28.84
CA ILE A 5 -32.07 -6.33 29.75
C ILE A 5 -33.08 -5.85 30.82
N PRO A 6 -32.80 -6.01 32.13
CA PRO A 6 -33.71 -5.57 33.18
C PRO A 6 -33.72 -4.04 33.32
N PRO A 7 -34.84 -3.41 33.76
CA PRO A 7 -34.90 -1.98 33.95
C PRO A 7 -34.37 -1.57 35.34
N GLY A 8 -33.60 -0.49 35.38
CA GLY A 8 -33.54 0.40 36.55
C GLY A 8 -32.53 0.06 37.65
N GLY A 9 -31.28 0.48 37.43
CA GLY A 9 -30.31 0.73 38.49
C GLY A 9 -29.15 1.54 37.90
N GLN A 10 -28.95 2.78 38.33
CA GLN A 10 -27.71 3.51 38.02
C GLN A 10 -26.56 2.73 38.67
N GLU A 11 -25.76 2.02 37.87
CA GLU A 11 -24.45 1.56 38.30
C GLU A 11 -23.57 2.80 38.51
N SER A 12 -23.61 3.34 39.73
CA SER A 12 -22.78 4.46 40.14
C SER A 12 -21.31 4.07 40.02
N GLY A 13 -20.63 4.57 38.97
CA GLY A 13 -19.20 4.33 38.74
C GLY A 13 -18.82 3.97 37.30
N ARG A 14 -19.79 3.70 36.40
CA ARG A 14 -19.49 3.44 34.99
C ARG A 14 -19.41 4.74 34.18
N PRO A 15 -18.37 4.96 33.34
CA PRO A 15 -18.39 6.04 32.37
C PRO A 15 -19.54 5.84 31.37
N GLY A 16 -20.15 6.95 30.95
CA GLY A 16 -21.20 7.00 29.95
C GLY A 16 -20.71 6.44 28.60
N ARG A 17 -21.65 6.00 27.75
CA ARG A 17 -21.38 5.53 26.39
C ARG A 17 -21.68 6.61 25.37
N LEU A 18 -20.78 6.76 24.41
CA LEU A 18 -20.95 7.63 23.25
C LEU A 18 -21.54 6.84 22.07
N LYS A 19 -22.63 7.34 21.48
CA LYS A 19 -23.15 6.88 20.19
C LYS A 19 -23.00 8.01 19.17
N VAL A 20 -22.36 7.71 18.03
CA VAL A 20 -22.09 8.68 16.96
C VAL A 20 -22.88 8.33 15.71
N PHE A 21 -23.62 9.30 15.19
CA PHE A 21 -24.23 9.22 13.85
C PHE A 21 -23.29 9.87 12.83
N LEU A 22 -22.54 9.04 12.10
CA LEU A 22 -21.56 9.50 11.10
C LEU A 22 -22.24 9.63 9.74
N GLY A 23 -22.09 10.77 9.06
CA GLY A 23 -22.61 10.96 7.70
C GLY A 23 -21.52 11.26 6.68
N SER A 24 -21.73 10.81 5.45
CA SER A 24 -20.83 11.09 4.31
C SER A 24 -20.86 12.57 3.89
N ALA A 25 -21.98 13.27 4.09
CA ALA A 25 -22.11 14.69 3.75
C ALA A 25 -23.18 15.39 4.61
N PRO A 26 -23.18 16.73 4.68
CA PRO A 26 -24.29 17.49 5.24
C PRO A 26 -25.62 17.14 4.53
N GLY A 27 -26.73 17.12 5.29
CA GLY A 27 -28.05 16.86 4.72
C GLY A 27 -28.45 15.39 4.48
N VAL A 28 -27.54 14.42 4.69
CA VAL A 28 -27.88 12.98 4.62
C VAL A 28 -28.92 12.54 5.66
N GLY A 29 -29.06 13.30 6.76
CA GLY A 29 -30.12 13.10 7.76
C GLY A 29 -29.64 12.67 9.15
N LYS A 30 -28.36 12.86 9.50
CA LYS A 30 -27.78 12.49 10.80
C LYS A 30 -28.61 12.96 12.01
N THR A 31 -28.87 14.27 12.13
CA THR A 31 -29.67 14.86 13.21
C THR A 31 -31.09 14.29 13.25
N TYR A 32 -31.69 14.06 12.08
CA TYR A 32 -33.03 13.47 12.01
C TYR A 32 -33.03 12.03 12.53
N ARG A 33 -32.03 11.23 12.18
CA ARG A 33 -31.85 9.85 12.68
C ARG A 33 -31.55 9.81 14.19
N MET A 34 -30.72 10.73 14.66
CA MET A 34 -30.41 10.90 16.08
C MET A 34 -31.66 11.21 16.91
N LEU A 35 -32.47 12.18 16.47
CA LEU A 35 -33.74 12.52 17.13
C LEU A 35 -34.76 11.37 17.08
N ASP A 36 -34.80 10.61 15.99
CA ASP A 36 -35.67 9.45 15.84
C ASP A 36 -35.31 8.33 16.83
N GLU A 37 -34.01 8.09 17.05
CA GLU A 37 -33.52 7.16 18.07
C GLU A 37 -33.80 7.66 19.49
N ALA A 38 -33.58 8.95 19.76
CA ALA A 38 -33.88 9.56 21.04
C ALA A 38 -35.36 9.42 21.41
N ARG A 39 -36.28 9.68 20.47
CA ARG A 39 -37.71 9.46 20.68
C ARG A 39 -38.03 8.01 21.00
N ARG A 40 -37.49 7.05 20.24
CA ARG A 40 -37.67 5.63 20.56
C ARG A 40 -37.21 5.27 21.98
N ARG A 41 -36.15 5.90 22.48
CA ARG A 41 -35.69 5.69 23.87
C ARG A 41 -36.61 6.35 24.90
N ALA A 42 -37.04 7.58 24.64
CA ALA A 42 -38.00 8.29 25.49
C ALA A 42 -39.34 7.57 25.58
N ASP A 43 -39.87 7.08 24.45
CA ASP A 43 -41.11 6.30 24.36
C ASP A 43 -41.02 4.98 25.15
N ARG A 44 -39.80 4.44 25.32
CA ARG A 44 -39.50 3.28 26.18
C ARG A 44 -39.25 3.63 27.65
N GLY A 45 -39.44 4.89 28.05
CA GLY A 45 -39.26 5.36 29.42
C GLY A 45 -37.80 5.66 29.81
N THR A 46 -36.89 5.83 28.85
CA THR A 46 -35.52 6.30 29.14
C THR A 46 -35.54 7.80 29.42
N ASP A 47 -34.84 8.27 30.45
CA ASP A 47 -34.63 9.70 30.69
C ASP A 47 -33.70 10.29 29.62
N VAL A 48 -34.29 11.04 28.67
CA VAL A 48 -33.62 11.58 27.49
C VAL A 48 -33.81 13.09 27.46
N VAL A 49 -32.71 13.81 27.37
CA VAL A 49 -32.70 15.28 27.33
C VAL A 49 -31.97 15.77 26.08
N VAL A 50 -32.53 16.79 25.43
CA VAL A 50 -31.89 17.52 24.34
C VAL A 50 -31.03 18.63 24.95
N ALA A 51 -29.72 18.39 25.06
CA ALA A 51 -28.76 19.37 25.57
C ALA A 51 -28.45 20.44 24.52
N TYR A 52 -28.21 20.02 23.28
CA TYR A 52 -28.04 20.93 22.16
C TYR A 52 -28.34 20.23 20.84
N VAL A 53 -29.28 20.75 20.05
CA VAL A 53 -29.55 20.28 18.69
C VAL A 53 -29.82 21.48 17.80
N GLU A 54 -29.15 21.55 16.66
CA GLU A 54 -29.38 22.59 15.67
C GLU A 54 -30.28 22.09 14.53
N CYS A 55 -31.49 22.65 14.43
CA CYS A 55 -32.48 22.22 13.46
C CYS A 55 -32.45 23.02 12.15
N HIS A 56 -31.71 24.12 12.08
CA HIS A 56 -31.60 25.03 10.93
C HIS A 56 -32.96 25.41 10.32
N LYS A 57 -33.97 25.65 11.17
CA LYS A 57 -35.35 25.97 10.77
C LYS A 57 -36.03 24.90 9.89
N ARG A 58 -35.55 23.65 9.89
CA ARG A 58 -36.13 22.55 9.10
C ARG A 58 -37.40 22.01 9.78
N PRO A 59 -38.60 22.16 9.18
CA PRO A 59 -39.88 21.85 9.83
C PRO A 59 -40.01 20.37 10.23
N HIS A 60 -39.55 19.45 9.38
CA HIS A 60 -39.57 18.01 9.69
C HIS A 60 -38.63 17.61 10.83
N THR A 61 -37.50 18.30 11.01
CA THR A 61 -36.58 18.06 12.11
C THR A 61 -37.09 18.70 13.40
N LEU A 62 -37.66 19.91 13.33
CA LEU A 62 -38.32 20.56 14.46
C LEU A 62 -39.48 19.72 15.01
N ALA A 63 -40.29 19.11 14.14
CA ALA A 63 -41.37 18.22 14.56
C ALA A 63 -40.89 16.99 15.35
N LYS A 64 -39.61 16.60 15.20
CA LYS A 64 -39.00 15.49 15.96
C LYS A 64 -38.54 15.90 17.36
N LEU A 65 -38.42 17.20 17.66
CA LEU A 65 -38.17 17.68 19.03
C LEU A 65 -39.42 17.64 19.92
N ALA A 66 -40.61 17.68 19.31
CA ALA A 66 -41.86 17.67 20.06
C ALA A 66 -41.96 16.39 20.93
N GLY A 67 -42.15 16.59 22.24
CA GLY A 67 -42.25 15.52 23.23
C GLY A 67 -40.92 15.15 23.92
N LEU A 68 -39.78 15.73 23.52
CA LEU A 68 -38.52 15.60 24.25
C LEU A 68 -38.30 16.79 25.18
N GLU A 69 -37.67 16.56 26.34
CA GLU A 69 -37.21 17.63 27.24
C GLU A 69 -36.03 18.35 26.57
N VAL A 70 -36.11 19.67 26.40
CA VAL A 70 -35.06 20.50 25.79
C VAL A 70 -34.53 21.46 26.84
N LEU A 71 -33.22 21.41 27.10
CA LEU A 71 -32.60 22.34 28.05
C LEU A 71 -32.40 23.73 27.44
N PRO A 72 -32.44 24.80 28.26
CA PRO A 72 -32.11 26.14 27.81
C PRO A 72 -30.70 26.21 27.23
N ARG A 73 -30.54 26.96 26.13
CA ARG A 73 -29.23 27.26 25.54
C ARG A 73 -28.56 28.39 26.32
N ALA A 74 -27.25 28.29 26.52
CA ALA A 74 -26.46 29.36 27.14
C ALA A 74 -26.23 30.49 26.13
N GLN A 75 -26.53 31.74 26.51
CA GLN A 75 -26.24 32.91 25.69
C GLN A 75 -24.81 33.40 25.98
N ARG A 76 -23.99 33.58 24.93
CA ARG A 76 -22.60 34.04 25.04
C ARG A 76 -22.35 35.21 24.09
N THR A 77 -21.76 36.28 24.60
CA THR A 77 -21.36 37.43 23.79
C THR A 77 -19.87 37.36 23.46
N TYR A 78 -19.52 37.35 22.17
CA TYR A 78 -18.14 37.33 21.73
C TYR A 78 -17.94 38.26 20.51
N ARG A 79 -16.91 39.11 20.56
CA ARG A 79 -16.61 40.11 19.51
C ARG A 79 -17.81 40.96 19.06
N GLY A 80 -18.71 41.28 19.99
CA GLY A 80 -19.90 42.10 19.73
C GLY A 80 -21.09 41.36 19.10
N GLY A 81 -20.99 40.03 18.89
CA GLY A 81 -22.11 39.17 18.49
C GLY A 81 -22.64 38.33 19.67
N GLU A 82 -23.93 38.00 19.64
CA GLU A 82 -24.57 37.05 20.55
C GLU A 82 -24.67 35.67 19.90
N PHE A 83 -24.25 34.63 20.62
CA PHE A 83 -24.21 33.24 20.18
C PHE A 83 -24.92 32.36 21.20
N GLU A 84 -25.66 31.36 20.71
CA GLU A 84 -26.28 30.34 21.54
C GLU A 84 -25.39 29.10 21.60
N GLU A 85 -25.15 28.61 22.80
CA GLU A 85 -24.27 27.48 23.08
C GLU A 85 -24.94 26.42 23.95
N MET A 86 -24.35 25.24 24.03
CA MET A 86 -24.79 24.22 24.99
C MET A 86 -24.50 24.68 26.42
N ASP A 87 -25.50 24.58 27.30
CA ASP A 87 -25.29 24.77 28.74
C ASP A 87 -24.76 23.48 29.38
N LEU A 88 -23.44 23.27 29.32
CA LEU A 88 -22.80 22.07 29.89
C LEU A 88 -23.07 21.93 31.39
N ASP A 89 -23.01 23.03 32.15
CA ASP A 89 -23.23 23.03 33.60
C ASP A 89 -24.67 22.61 33.91
N GLY A 90 -25.66 23.13 33.18
CA GLY A 90 -27.07 22.75 33.31
C GLY A 90 -27.31 21.26 33.01
N VAL A 91 -26.63 20.69 32.00
CA VAL A 91 -26.74 19.25 31.68
C VAL A 91 -26.13 18.39 32.80
N LEU A 92 -24.96 18.78 33.32
CA LEU A 92 -24.28 18.08 34.41
C LEU A 92 -25.09 18.13 35.72
N GLU A 93 -25.79 19.23 35.99
CA GLU A 93 -26.68 19.36 37.13
C GLU A 93 -27.94 18.49 36.97
N ARG A 94 -28.53 18.47 35.77
CA ARG A 94 -29.72 17.67 35.43
C ARG A 94 -29.48 16.15 35.48
N ARG A 95 -28.24 15.71 35.26
CA ARG A 95 -27.81 14.28 35.27
C ARG A 95 -28.74 13.34 34.49
N PRO A 96 -29.04 13.62 33.21
CA PRO A 96 -29.91 12.75 32.43
C PRO A 96 -29.25 11.40 32.16
N ARG A 97 -30.06 10.36 31.91
CA ARG A 97 -29.51 9.07 31.46
C ARG A 97 -28.92 9.18 30.04
N VAL A 98 -29.57 9.92 29.16
CA VAL A 98 -29.12 10.18 27.79
C VAL A 98 -29.20 11.66 27.47
N ALA A 99 -28.13 12.25 26.94
CA ALA A 99 -28.10 13.61 26.42
C ALA A 99 -27.87 13.61 24.89
N LEU A 100 -28.67 14.40 24.15
CA LEU A 100 -28.41 14.68 22.73
C LEU A 100 -27.54 15.92 22.61
N VAL A 101 -26.39 15.77 21.94
CA VAL A 101 -25.46 16.86 21.66
C VAL A 101 -25.09 16.82 20.18
N ASP A 102 -25.76 17.63 19.36
CA ASP A 102 -25.43 17.80 17.94
C ASP A 102 -24.17 18.68 17.75
N GLU A 103 -23.68 18.73 16.51
CA GLU A 103 -22.50 19.50 16.10
C GLU A 103 -21.20 19.03 16.81
N PHE A 104 -20.87 17.73 16.70
CA PHE A 104 -19.77 17.12 17.46
C PHE A 104 -18.41 17.80 17.29
N ALA A 105 -18.14 18.30 16.08
CA ALA A 105 -16.88 18.93 15.70
C ALA A 105 -16.82 20.43 16.01
N HIS A 106 -17.90 20.99 16.57
CA HIS A 106 -18.02 22.42 16.80
C HIS A 106 -16.91 22.98 17.69
N SER A 107 -16.49 24.20 17.36
CA SER A 107 -15.57 24.97 18.19
C SER A 107 -16.36 25.91 19.07
N ASN A 108 -16.32 25.68 20.38
CA ASN A 108 -17.12 26.46 21.33
C ASN A 108 -16.69 27.93 21.33
N VAL A 109 -17.65 28.82 21.60
CA VAL A 109 -17.39 30.24 21.77
C VAL A 109 -16.36 30.48 22.89
N PRO A 110 -15.29 31.26 22.65
CA PRO A 110 -14.27 31.55 23.66
C PRO A 110 -14.86 32.13 24.95
N GLY A 111 -14.42 31.61 26.11
CA GLY A 111 -14.93 31.99 27.43
C GLY A 111 -15.73 30.89 28.15
N GLY A 112 -15.97 29.75 27.50
CA GLY A 112 -16.47 28.52 28.14
C GLY A 112 -15.38 27.66 28.79
N ARG A 113 -15.78 26.55 29.43
CA ARG A 113 -14.87 25.58 30.07
C ARG A 113 -13.91 24.94 29.08
N ASN A 114 -14.44 24.51 27.93
CA ASN A 114 -13.69 23.81 26.90
C ASN A 114 -13.71 24.57 25.57
N ALA A 115 -12.68 24.33 24.75
CA ALA A 115 -12.54 24.94 23.44
C ALA A 115 -13.34 24.21 22.35
N LYS A 116 -13.67 22.93 22.55
CA LYS A 116 -14.32 22.07 21.55
C LYS A 116 -15.49 21.31 22.15
N ARG A 117 -16.56 21.12 21.37
CA ARG A 117 -17.77 20.42 21.82
C ARG A 117 -17.51 18.97 22.21
N TRP A 118 -16.59 18.29 21.54
CA TRP A 118 -16.22 16.92 21.89
C TRP A 118 -15.60 16.80 23.31
N GLN A 119 -14.97 17.86 23.83
CA GLN A 119 -14.46 17.91 25.20
C GLN A 119 -15.60 18.04 26.22
N ASP A 120 -16.64 18.84 25.91
CA ASP A 120 -17.84 18.91 26.74
C ASP A 120 -18.53 17.54 26.83
N ILE A 121 -18.56 16.81 25.71
CA ILE A 121 -19.10 15.45 25.65
C ILE A 121 -18.25 14.49 26.49
N GLU A 122 -16.92 14.61 26.49
CA GLU A 122 -16.06 13.82 27.38
C GLU A 122 -16.36 14.09 28.87
N GLU A 123 -16.65 15.33 29.27
CA GLU A 123 -17.11 15.65 30.63
C GLU A 123 -18.46 15.00 30.96
N LEU A 124 -19.42 15.02 30.02
CA LEU A 124 -20.72 14.36 30.20
C LEU A 124 -20.57 12.84 30.35
N LEU A 125 -19.73 12.22 29.52
CA LEU A 125 -19.44 10.78 29.60
C LEU A 125 -18.73 10.44 30.91
N ALA A 126 -17.79 11.27 31.37
CA ALA A 126 -17.12 11.10 32.66
C ALA A 126 -18.09 11.22 33.84
N ALA A 127 -19.13 12.04 33.72
CA ALA A 127 -20.22 12.16 34.69
C ALA A 127 -21.23 10.99 34.65
N GLY A 128 -21.07 10.03 33.72
CA GLY A 128 -21.92 8.85 33.59
C GLY A 128 -23.15 9.02 32.69
N THR A 129 -23.26 10.14 31.96
CA THR A 129 -24.34 10.40 31.00
C THR A 129 -24.03 9.75 29.66
N ASP A 130 -24.93 8.93 29.11
CA ASP A 130 -24.78 8.45 27.73
C ASP A 130 -25.03 9.60 26.74
N VAL A 131 -24.18 9.76 25.73
CA VAL A 131 -24.30 10.87 24.77
C VAL A 131 -24.60 10.35 23.38
N MET A 132 -25.58 10.96 22.72
CA MET A 132 -25.82 10.80 21.28
C MET A 132 -25.38 12.05 20.54
N THR A 133 -24.52 11.88 19.53
CA THR A 133 -24.01 13.00 18.74
C THR A 133 -24.00 12.69 17.25
N ALA A 134 -23.88 13.72 16.43
CA ALA A 134 -23.78 13.59 14.98
C ALA A 134 -22.55 14.33 14.45
N VAL A 135 -21.87 13.71 13.48
CA VAL A 135 -20.68 14.25 12.83
C VAL A 135 -20.63 13.83 11.37
N ASN A 136 -20.00 14.64 10.52
CA ASN A 136 -19.73 14.25 9.15
C ASN A 136 -18.27 13.85 8.96
N ILE A 137 -18.03 13.06 7.92
CA ILE A 137 -16.69 12.60 7.54
C ILE A 137 -15.70 13.76 7.28
N GLN A 138 -16.18 14.92 6.82
CA GLN A 138 -15.32 16.08 6.57
C GLN A 138 -14.71 16.71 7.82
N HIS A 139 -15.27 16.41 8.99
CA HIS A 139 -14.77 16.97 10.24
C HIS A 139 -13.73 16.08 10.91
N LEU A 140 -13.43 14.90 10.34
CA LEU A 140 -12.35 14.07 10.87
C LEU A 140 -11.01 14.69 10.51
N GLU A 141 -10.15 14.81 11.52
CA GLU A 141 -8.84 15.46 11.38
C GLU A 141 -7.97 14.77 10.32
N SER A 142 -7.95 13.44 10.27
CA SER A 142 -7.17 12.66 9.31
C SER A 142 -7.61 12.85 7.84
N LEU A 143 -8.87 13.23 7.62
CA LEU A 143 -9.47 13.34 6.30
C LEU A 143 -9.59 14.78 5.80
N LYS A 144 -9.24 15.77 6.63
CA LYS A 144 -9.38 17.19 6.34
C LYS A 144 -8.80 17.58 4.98
N ASP A 145 -7.53 17.24 4.73
CA ASP A 145 -6.81 17.64 3.51
C ASP A 145 -7.39 16.96 2.26
N VAL A 146 -7.82 15.71 2.39
CA VAL A 146 -8.40 14.95 1.27
C VAL A 146 -9.78 15.52 0.93
N VAL A 147 -10.58 15.84 1.94
CA VAL A 147 -11.91 16.40 1.77
C VAL A 147 -11.86 17.83 1.23
N GLU A 148 -10.90 18.64 1.66
CA GLU A 148 -10.67 19.97 1.10
C GLU A 148 -10.29 19.90 -0.39
N LYS A 149 -9.43 18.95 -0.79
CA LYS A 149 -9.10 18.71 -2.21
C LYS A 149 -10.32 18.31 -3.04
N ILE A 150 -11.22 17.49 -2.48
CA ILE A 150 -12.44 17.03 -3.17
C ILE A 150 -13.46 18.16 -3.27
N THR A 151 -13.73 18.86 -2.16
CA THR A 151 -14.84 19.82 -2.05
C THR A 151 -14.45 21.25 -2.41
N ARG A 152 -13.14 21.56 -2.42
CA ARG A 152 -12.56 22.91 -2.55
C ARG A 152 -13.00 23.90 -1.48
N VAL A 153 -13.55 23.41 -0.36
CA VAL A 153 -14.00 24.23 0.77
C VAL A 153 -13.13 23.89 1.99
N PRO A 154 -12.40 24.86 2.56
CA PRO A 154 -11.57 24.62 3.73
C PRO A 154 -12.44 24.28 4.94
N GLN A 155 -12.04 23.24 5.67
CA GLN A 155 -12.74 22.81 6.88
C GLN A 155 -12.11 23.46 8.12
N GLN A 156 -12.88 24.31 8.80
CA GLN A 156 -12.41 25.02 10.00
C GLN A 156 -12.64 24.22 11.28
N GLU A 157 -13.71 23.43 11.32
CA GLU A 157 -14.10 22.61 12.46
C GLU A 157 -13.65 21.15 12.28
N ASN A 158 -13.02 20.61 13.32
CA ASN A 158 -12.44 19.27 13.32
C ASN A 158 -12.59 18.55 14.66
N VAL A 159 -12.59 17.23 14.59
CA VAL A 159 -12.53 16.30 15.72
C VAL A 159 -11.43 15.26 15.46
N PRO A 160 -10.58 14.93 16.44
CA PRO A 160 -9.60 13.87 16.29
C PRO A 160 -10.28 12.51 16.06
N ASP A 161 -9.75 11.72 15.12
CA ASP A 161 -10.31 10.42 14.77
C ASP A 161 -10.46 9.48 15.98
N GLU A 162 -9.48 9.49 16.89
CA GLU A 162 -9.49 8.65 18.09
C GLU A 162 -10.72 8.92 18.98
N VAL A 163 -11.12 10.19 19.11
CA VAL A 163 -12.29 10.59 19.92
C VAL A 163 -13.58 9.99 19.34
N VAL A 164 -13.68 9.95 18.00
CA VAL A 164 -14.82 9.33 17.31
C VAL A 164 -14.77 7.80 17.43
N ARG A 165 -13.59 7.20 17.27
CA ARG A 165 -13.38 5.74 17.33
C ARG A 165 -13.61 5.14 18.71
N ARG A 166 -13.44 5.93 19.78
CA ARG A 166 -13.80 5.53 21.15
C ARG A 166 -15.30 5.38 21.37
N ALA A 167 -16.14 5.79 20.42
CA ALA A 167 -17.58 5.60 20.52
C ALA A 167 -17.95 4.13 20.72
N TYR A 168 -18.90 3.87 21.60
CA TYR A 168 -19.45 2.53 21.80
C TYR A 168 -20.19 2.03 20.56
N GLU A 169 -20.79 2.95 19.80
CA GLU A 169 -21.54 2.65 18.59
C GLU A 169 -21.39 3.78 17.56
N ILE A 170 -21.07 3.42 16.33
CA ILE A 170 -21.01 4.34 15.18
C ILE A 170 -22.05 3.89 14.16
N GLU A 171 -23.11 4.69 13.96
CA GLU A 171 -24.16 4.43 12.96
C GLU A 171 -23.87 5.27 11.71
N LEU A 172 -23.52 4.61 10.59
CA LEU A 172 -23.34 5.29 9.31
C LEU A 172 -24.70 5.67 8.71
N VAL A 173 -24.96 6.97 8.61
CA VAL A 173 -26.13 7.55 7.97
C VAL A 173 -25.77 7.93 6.53
N ASP A 174 -26.05 7.03 5.61
CA ASP A 174 -25.69 7.17 4.20
C ASP A 174 -26.91 7.45 3.29
N MET A 175 -26.66 8.20 2.21
CA MET A 175 -27.65 8.49 1.17
C MET A 175 -26.94 8.58 -0.19
N PRO A 176 -27.44 7.90 -1.25
CA PRO A 176 -26.86 8.01 -2.58
C PRO A 176 -26.83 9.46 -3.08
N ALA A 177 -25.76 9.84 -3.78
CA ALA A 177 -25.56 11.22 -4.27
C ALA A 177 -26.77 11.79 -5.06
N PRO A 178 -27.43 11.04 -5.97
CA PRO A 178 -28.63 11.54 -6.65
C PRO A 178 -29.83 11.76 -5.72
N ALA A 179 -29.96 10.95 -4.67
CA ALA A 179 -31.03 11.12 -3.68
C ALA A 179 -30.80 12.36 -2.80
N LEU A 180 -29.56 12.59 -2.38
CA LEU A 180 -29.19 13.76 -1.59
C LEU A 180 -29.40 15.07 -2.39
N ARG A 181 -29.00 15.08 -3.66
CA ARG A 181 -29.23 16.22 -4.55
C ARG A 181 -30.71 16.50 -4.80
N ARG A 182 -31.54 15.47 -5.03
CA ARG A 182 -33.01 15.63 -5.14
C ARG A 182 -33.60 16.22 -3.87
N ARG A 183 -33.20 15.70 -2.71
CA ARG A 183 -33.66 16.20 -1.40
C ARG A 183 -33.30 17.68 -1.20
N MET A 184 -32.12 18.09 -1.68
CA MET A 184 -31.65 19.46 -1.65
C MET A 184 -32.42 20.37 -2.62
N ALA A 185 -32.69 19.91 -3.85
CA ALA A 185 -33.48 20.64 -4.85
C ALA A 185 -34.93 20.89 -4.37
N HIS A 186 -35.49 19.98 -3.57
CA HIS A 186 -36.80 20.16 -2.93
C HIS A 186 -36.77 21.11 -1.70
N GLY A 187 -35.64 21.77 -1.39
CA GLY A 187 -35.54 22.74 -0.28
C GLY A 187 -35.49 22.14 1.12
N ASN A 188 -35.29 20.82 1.24
CA ASN A 188 -35.34 20.13 2.56
C ASN A 188 -34.05 20.26 3.40
N ILE A 189 -33.00 20.90 2.86
CA ILE A 189 -31.66 20.93 3.48
C ILE A 189 -31.16 22.37 3.67
N TYR A 190 -31.29 23.23 2.66
CA TYR A 190 -30.92 24.65 2.67
C TYR A 190 -32.10 25.53 2.27
N ALA A 191 -32.04 26.81 2.66
CA ALA A 191 -32.95 27.83 2.15
C ALA A 191 -32.80 27.96 0.62
N PRO A 192 -33.89 28.21 -0.14
CA PRO A 192 -33.88 28.19 -1.60
C PRO A 192 -32.74 28.99 -2.25
N GLU A 193 -32.44 30.16 -1.67
CA GLU A 193 -31.40 31.09 -2.14
C GLU A 193 -29.97 30.52 -2.14
N LYS A 194 -29.69 29.49 -1.31
CA LYS A 194 -28.36 28.87 -1.19
C LYS A 194 -28.27 27.50 -1.88
N VAL A 195 -29.38 26.99 -2.44
CA VAL A 195 -29.45 25.64 -3.01
C VAL A 195 -28.60 25.54 -4.28
N ASP A 196 -28.74 26.47 -5.22
CA ASP A 196 -28.06 26.38 -6.52
C ASP A 196 -26.53 26.50 -6.39
N ALA A 197 -26.06 27.47 -5.61
CA ALA A 197 -24.64 27.67 -5.33
C ALA A 197 -23.99 26.45 -4.65
N ALA A 198 -24.71 25.77 -3.76
CA ALA A 198 -24.21 24.59 -3.08
C ALA A 198 -24.30 23.32 -3.98
N LEU A 199 -25.31 23.20 -4.84
CA LEU A 199 -25.42 22.14 -5.86
C LEU A 199 -24.31 22.23 -6.92
N ALA A 200 -23.93 23.45 -7.29
CA ALA A 200 -22.87 23.72 -8.25
C ALA A 200 -21.46 23.53 -7.67
N ASN A 201 -21.28 23.46 -6.35
CA ASN A 201 -19.97 23.35 -5.70
C ASN A 201 -19.86 22.08 -4.84
N TYR A 202 -20.18 22.17 -3.54
CA TYR A 202 -19.99 21.09 -2.58
C TYR A 202 -20.77 19.82 -2.96
N PHE A 203 -22.01 19.95 -3.43
CA PHE A 203 -22.94 18.85 -3.68
C PHE A 203 -22.90 18.28 -5.11
N ARG A 204 -21.75 18.39 -5.80
CA ARG A 204 -21.50 17.71 -7.07
C ARG A 204 -21.55 16.18 -6.89
N VAL A 205 -22.03 15.46 -7.89
CA VAL A 205 -22.14 13.98 -7.82
C VAL A 205 -20.79 13.32 -7.56
N GLY A 206 -19.72 13.79 -8.20
CA GLY A 206 -18.36 13.30 -7.97
C GLY A 206 -17.91 13.48 -6.52
N ASN A 207 -18.09 14.68 -5.97
CA ASN A 207 -17.71 15.01 -4.59
C ASN A 207 -18.47 14.14 -3.59
N LEU A 208 -19.80 14.05 -3.74
CA LEU A 208 -20.64 13.24 -2.85
C LEU A 208 -20.32 11.75 -2.93
N THR A 209 -19.94 11.25 -4.11
CA THR A 209 -19.54 9.84 -4.29
C THR A 209 -18.21 9.57 -3.60
N ALA A 210 -17.23 10.46 -3.75
CA ALA A 210 -15.93 10.35 -3.08
C ALA A 210 -16.06 10.44 -1.55
N LEU A 211 -16.86 11.38 -1.04
CA LEU A 211 -17.11 11.49 0.41
C LEU A 211 -17.83 10.27 0.98
N ARG A 212 -18.73 9.67 0.20
CA ARG A 212 -19.40 8.42 0.56
C ARG A 212 -18.43 7.25 0.63
N GLU A 213 -17.52 7.14 -0.34
CA GLU A 213 -16.47 6.13 -0.36
C GLU A 213 -15.54 6.29 0.85
N LEU A 214 -15.07 7.51 1.13
CA LEU A 214 -14.26 7.80 2.31
C LEU A 214 -14.96 7.42 3.62
N ALA A 215 -16.26 7.72 3.75
CA ALA A 215 -17.03 7.35 4.93
C ALA A 215 -17.16 5.83 5.10
N LEU A 216 -17.38 5.08 4.01
CA LEU A 216 -17.47 3.63 4.04
C LEU A 216 -16.12 2.99 4.40
N LEU A 217 -15.02 3.47 3.80
CA LEU A 217 -13.67 3.00 4.09
C LEU A 217 -13.28 3.26 5.55
N TRP A 218 -13.58 4.47 6.05
CA TRP A 218 -13.25 4.83 7.44
C TRP A 218 -14.05 3.99 8.44
N VAL A 219 -15.34 3.73 8.20
CA VAL A 219 -16.14 2.86 9.07
C VAL A 219 -15.64 1.41 9.02
N ALA A 220 -15.26 0.90 7.84
CA ALA A 220 -14.68 -0.43 7.72
C ALA A 220 -13.39 -0.56 8.54
N ASP A 221 -12.50 0.42 8.46
CA ASP A 221 -11.25 0.47 9.23
C ASP A 221 -11.51 0.59 10.74
N SER A 222 -12.50 1.39 11.17
CA SER A 222 -12.87 1.50 12.59
C SER A 222 -13.45 0.21 13.16
N VAL A 223 -14.18 -0.58 12.36
CA VAL A 223 -14.71 -1.88 12.77
C VAL A 223 -13.57 -2.89 12.96
N ASP A 224 -12.57 -2.88 12.06
CA ASP A 224 -11.38 -3.73 12.16
C ASP A 224 -10.59 -3.46 13.46
N GLU A 225 -10.40 -2.19 13.83
CA GLU A 225 -9.70 -1.78 15.06
C GLU A 225 -10.49 -2.14 16.33
N ALA A 226 -11.80 -1.91 16.34
CA ALA A 226 -12.68 -2.29 17.45
C ALA A 226 -12.70 -3.81 17.69
N LEU A 227 -12.70 -4.60 16.59
CA LEU A 227 -12.55 -6.05 16.64
C LEU A 227 -11.21 -6.47 17.22
N GLN A 228 -10.11 -5.83 16.82
CA GLN A 228 -8.78 -6.11 17.39
C GLN A 228 -8.73 -5.84 18.89
N LYS A 229 -9.27 -4.69 19.33
CA LYS A 229 -9.32 -4.33 20.76
C LYS A 229 -10.19 -5.30 21.56
N TYR A 230 -11.37 -5.66 21.06
CA TYR A 230 -12.24 -6.64 21.70
C TYR A 230 -11.56 -8.02 21.83
N ARG A 231 -10.85 -8.48 20.80
CA ARG A 231 -10.07 -9.73 20.82
C ARG A 231 -8.96 -9.71 21.86
N PHE A 232 -8.22 -8.60 21.93
CA PHE A 232 -7.15 -8.42 22.91
C PHE A 232 -7.67 -8.41 24.35
N GLU A 233 -8.76 -7.66 24.62
CA GLU A 233 -9.33 -7.54 25.96
C GLU A 233 -10.02 -8.83 26.45
N HIS A 234 -10.62 -9.61 25.55
CA HIS A 234 -11.34 -10.84 25.91
C HIS A 234 -10.52 -12.11 25.72
N GLY A 235 -9.22 -12.01 25.37
CA GLY A 235 -8.35 -13.17 25.14
C GLY A 235 -8.90 -14.14 24.10
N ILE A 236 -9.59 -13.61 23.07
CA ILE A 236 -10.23 -14.43 22.03
C ILE A 236 -9.19 -14.74 20.95
N ASP A 237 -8.55 -15.90 21.11
CA ASP A 237 -7.56 -16.44 20.15
C ASP A 237 -8.16 -16.84 18.80
N ARG A 238 -9.50 -16.83 18.66
CA ARG A 238 -10.18 -17.17 17.40
C ARG A 238 -10.14 -16.02 16.41
N VAL A 239 -9.63 -16.31 15.21
CA VAL A 239 -9.54 -15.39 14.07
C VAL A 239 -10.91 -15.36 13.39
N TRP A 240 -11.50 -14.17 13.22
CA TRP A 240 -12.73 -14.03 12.43
C TRP A 240 -12.37 -14.01 10.94
N GLU A 241 -12.96 -14.94 10.18
CA GLU A 241 -12.62 -15.34 8.81
C GLU A 241 -13.09 -14.35 7.70
N THR A 242 -12.78 -13.06 7.80
CA THR A 242 -13.11 -12.11 6.70
C THR A 242 -11.97 -11.90 5.69
N ARG A 243 -10.72 -12.20 6.06
CA ARG A 243 -9.56 -12.21 5.15
C ARG A 243 -8.78 -13.50 5.33
N GLU A 244 -8.64 -14.26 4.24
CA GLU A 244 -7.81 -15.46 4.24
C GLU A 244 -6.34 -15.07 4.36
N ARG A 245 -5.66 -15.54 5.41
CA ARG A 245 -4.22 -15.38 5.57
C ARG A 245 -3.56 -16.73 5.36
N VAL A 246 -3.02 -16.93 4.17
CA VAL A 246 -2.49 -18.23 3.73
C VAL A 246 -0.98 -18.23 3.90
N VAL A 247 -0.49 -19.09 4.79
CA VAL A 247 0.94 -19.34 4.97
C VAL A 247 1.38 -20.50 4.08
N VAL A 248 2.42 -20.31 3.27
CA VAL A 248 3.07 -21.37 2.50
C VAL A 248 4.45 -21.68 3.07
N ALA A 249 4.67 -22.94 3.44
CA ALA A 249 5.97 -23.38 3.95
C ALA A 249 6.92 -23.73 2.80
N LEU A 250 8.08 -23.09 2.77
CA LEU A 250 9.12 -23.27 1.75
C LEU A 250 10.30 -24.08 2.30
N THR A 251 10.56 -25.21 1.66
CA THR A 251 11.69 -26.12 1.94
C THR A 251 12.94 -25.77 1.14
N GLY A 252 12.84 -24.86 0.16
CA GLY A 252 13.93 -24.51 -0.77
C GLY A 252 14.17 -25.52 -1.89
N GLY A 253 13.25 -26.48 -2.08
CA GLY A 253 13.22 -27.41 -3.22
C GLY A 253 12.35 -26.91 -4.38
N PRO A 254 12.40 -27.55 -5.56
CA PRO A 254 11.66 -27.14 -6.76
C PRO A 254 10.13 -27.16 -6.61
N GLU A 255 9.61 -27.85 -5.59
CA GLU A 255 8.19 -27.88 -5.24
C GLU A 255 7.64 -26.53 -4.78
N GLY A 256 8.49 -25.63 -4.25
CA GLY A 256 8.04 -24.38 -3.64
C GLY A 256 7.27 -23.48 -4.59
N GLU A 257 7.62 -23.44 -5.88
CA GLU A 257 6.87 -22.64 -6.88
C GLU A 257 5.44 -23.15 -7.08
N THR A 258 5.24 -24.47 -7.05
CA THR A 258 3.91 -25.08 -7.14
C THR A 258 3.08 -24.79 -5.90
N LEU A 259 3.71 -24.82 -4.72
CA LEU A 259 3.06 -24.47 -3.45
C LEU A 259 2.63 -23.00 -3.43
N ILE A 260 3.52 -22.09 -3.85
CA ILE A 260 3.25 -20.65 -3.92
C ILE A 260 2.08 -20.36 -4.86
N ARG A 261 2.09 -20.92 -6.09
CA ARG A 261 0.99 -20.70 -7.05
C ARG A 261 -0.33 -21.26 -6.54
N ARG A 262 -0.31 -22.37 -5.79
CA ARG A 262 -1.53 -22.95 -5.22
C ARG A 262 -2.05 -22.13 -4.03
N ALA A 263 -1.15 -21.61 -3.20
CA ALA A 263 -1.48 -20.69 -2.12
C ALA A 263 -2.06 -19.37 -2.65
N ALA A 264 -1.46 -18.79 -3.69
CA ALA A 264 -1.98 -17.60 -4.37
C ALA A 264 -3.41 -17.81 -4.91
N ARG A 265 -3.70 -18.97 -5.52
CA ARG A 265 -5.06 -19.33 -5.96
C ARG A 265 -6.08 -19.52 -4.82
N ILE A 266 -5.61 -19.77 -3.60
CA ILE A 266 -6.49 -19.82 -2.42
C ILE A 266 -6.79 -18.38 -1.99
N VAL A 267 -5.76 -17.53 -1.95
CA VAL A 267 -5.89 -16.10 -1.65
C VAL A 267 -6.78 -15.37 -2.67
N ASP A 268 -6.60 -15.59 -3.97
CA ASP A 268 -7.39 -14.96 -5.04
C ASP A 268 -8.90 -15.24 -4.96
N ARG A 269 -9.31 -16.31 -4.26
CA ARG A 269 -10.73 -16.66 -4.07
C ARG A 269 -11.41 -15.84 -2.97
N SER A 270 -10.64 -15.15 -2.15
CA SER A 270 -11.12 -14.33 -1.04
C SER A 270 -10.68 -12.89 -1.26
N ALA A 271 -11.64 -11.97 -1.35
CA ALA A 271 -11.36 -10.56 -1.63
C ALA A 271 -10.49 -9.95 -0.51
N GLY A 272 -9.20 -9.69 -0.82
CA GLY A 272 -8.26 -9.05 0.11
C GLY A 272 -7.52 -10.01 1.07
N GLY A 273 -7.29 -11.26 0.69
CA GLY A 273 -6.45 -12.17 1.48
C GLY A 273 -4.95 -11.87 1.41
N ASP A 274 -4.19 -12.34 2.41
CA ASP A 274 -2.73 -12.21 2.49
C ASP A 274 -2.02 -13.52 2.12
N LEU A 275 -0.97 -13.43 1.31
CA LEU A 275 -0.06 -14.54 1.04
C LEU A 275 1.24 -14.35 1.83
N LEU A 276 1.56 -15.27 2.72
CA LEU A 276 2.82 -15.27 3.48
C LEU A 276 3.63 -16.52 3.14
N ALA A 277 4.85 -16.35 2.65
CA ALA A 277 5.77 -17.45 2.43
C ALA A 277 6.82 -17.51 3.54
N VAL A 278 6.99 -18.66 4.17
CA VAL A 278 7.92 -18.83 5.29
C VAL A 278 8.95 -19.92 4.99
N HIS A 279 10.22 -19.59 5.14
CA HIS A 279 11.32 -20.54 5.16
C HIS A 279 11.86 -20.69 6.58
N ILE A 280 12.07 -21.93 7.03
CA ILE A 280 12.67 -22.21 8.34
C ILE A 280 14.13 -22.58 8.18
N ALA A 281 15.00 -21.65 8.55
CA ALA A 281 16.43 -21.88 8.67
C ALA A 281 16.71 -22.63 9.98
N ARG A 282 17.35 -23.79 9.88
CA ARG A 282 17.73 -24.54 11.09
C ARG A 282 19.03 -23.96 11.67
N SER A 283 19.04 -23.78 12.99
CA SER A 283 20.17 -23.26 13.79
C SER A 283 21.43 -24.14 13.77
N ASP A 284 21.37 -25.33 13.14
CA ASP A 284 22.46 -26.29 13.02
C ASP A 284 23.35 -26.08 11.77
N GLY A 285 23.05 -25.06 10.94
CA GLY A 285 23.88 -24.68 9.78
C GLY A 285 23.95 -25.73 8.68
N LEU A 286 23.13 -26.77 8.76
CA LEU A 286 23.13 -27.93 7.86
C LEU A 286 21.89 -27.93 6.96
N ALA A 287 21.58 -26.79 6.34
CA ALA A 287 20.63 -26.71 5.23
C ALA A 287 21.23 -27.37 3.97
N GLY A 288 21.51 -28.68 4.03
CA GLY A 288 22.05 -29.47 2.93
C GLY A 288 21.02 -29.83 1.86
N GLY A 289 20.08 -28.94 1.54
CA GLY A 289 19.02 -29.23 0.57
C GLY A 289 18.24 -28.02 0.04
N ALA A 290 18.28 -26.88 0.73
CA ALA A 290 17.70 -25.65 0.21
C ALA A 290 18.70 -25.00 -0.75
N SER A 291 18.36 -24.93 -2.03
CA SER A 291 19.17 -24.18 -2.99
C SER A 291 18.94 -22.68 -2.72
N PRO A 292 19.98 -21.89 -2.37
CA PRO A 292 19.82 -20.45 -2.14
C PRO A 292 19.23 -19.73 -3.36
N THR A 293 19.56 -20.21 -4.57
CA THR A 293 19.01 -19.68 -5.82
C THR A 293 17.53 -20.06 -6.01
N ALA A 294 17.09 -21.24 -5.56
CA ALA A 294 15.68 -21.61 -5.58
C ALA A 294 14.86 -20.78 -4.58
N LEU A 295 15.38 -20.53 -3.37
CA LEU A 295 14.73 -19.66 -2.39
C LEU A 295 14.63 -18.21 -2.88
N ALA A 296 15.68 -17.69 -3.54
CA ALA A 296 15.64 -16.36 -4.16
C ALA A 296 14.54 -16.26 -5.23
N ARG A 297 14.46 -17.24 -6.15
CA ARG A 297 13.38 -17.29 -7.16
C ARG A 297 11.99 -17.39 -6.53
N GLN A 298 11.84 -18.22 -5.49
CA GLN A 298 10.59 -18.38 -4.76
C GLN A 298 10.17 -17.09 -4.05
N ARG A 299 11.12 -16.36 -3.47
CA ARG A 299 10.89 -15.04 -2.89
C ARG A 299 10.37 -14.05 -3.94
N THR A 300 11.07 -13.92 -5.07
CA THR A 300 10.62 -13.05 -6.18
C THR A 300 9.23 -13.42 -6.67
N LEU A 301 8.93 -14.73 -6.76
CA LEU A 301 7.60 -15.20 -7.16
C LEU A 301 6.51 -14.81 -6.16
N VAL A 302 6.78 -14.88 -4.86
CA VAL A 302 5.85 -14.46 -3.80
C VAL A 302 5.61 -12.95 -3.85
N GLU A 303 6.67 -12.16 -3.98
CA GLU A 303 6.60 -10.69 -4.06
C GLU A 303 5.82 -10.25 -5.32
N ASN A 304 6.04 -10.89 -6.47
CA ASN A 304 5.29 -10.62 -7.71
C ASN A 304 3.79 -10.97 -7.61
N LEU A 305 3.42 -11.88 -6.71
CA LEU A 305 2.03 -12.25 -6.43
C LEU A 305 1.42 -11.41 -5.30
N GLY A 306 2.10 -10.33 -4.86
CA GLY A 306 1.62 -9.45 -3.79
C GLY A 306 1.77 -10.02 -2.39
N GLY A 307 2.50 -11.13 -2.22
CA GLY A 307 2.76 -11.75 -0.92
C GLY A 307 4.06 -11.29 -0.25
N THR A 308 4.25 -11.68 1.00
CA THR A 308 5.47 -11.37 1.79
C THR A 308 6.29 -12.63 2.06
N TYR A 309 7.62 -12.51 2.04
CA TYR A 309 8.55 -13.61 2.31
C TYR A 309 9.24 -13.42 3.67
N HIS A 310 9.26 -14.47 4.48
CA HIS A 310 9.79 -14.50 5.83
C HIS A 310 10.79 -15.65 5.99
N SER A 311 11.86 -15.41 6.74
CA SER A 311 12.84 -16.43 7.11
C SER A 311 12.95 -16.50 8.62
N VAL A 312 12.53 -17.62 9.21
CA VAL A 312 12.49 -17.83 10.66
C VAL A 312 13.57 -18.84 11.04
N VAL A 313 14.32 -18.56 12.10
CA VAL A 313 15.30 -19.51 12.63
C VAL A 313 14.62 -20.39 13.67
N GLY A 314 14.64 -21.71 13.49
CA GLY A 314 13.97 -22.65 14.39
C GLY A 314 14.69 -23.99 14.53
N ASP A 315 14.72 -24.53 15.75
CA ASP A 315 15.30 -25.85 16.04
C ASP A 315 14.45 -27.01 15.48
N SER A 316 13.13 -26.80 15.44
CA SER A 316 12.10 -27.73 14.97
C SER A 316 11.23 -27.06 13.89
N VAL A 317 11.25 -27.61 12.67
CA VAL A 317 10.46 -27.07 11.54
C VAL A 317 8.94 -27.09 11.81
N PRO A 318 8.32 -28.19 12.31
CA PRO A 318 6.88 -28.20 12.62
C PRO A 318 6.48 -27.14 13.65
N THR A 319 7.26 -27.01 14.73
CA THR A 319 6.94 -26.12 15.85
C THR A 319 7.07 -24.66 15.41
N ALA A 320 8.19 -24.30 14.78
CA ALA A 320 8.43 -22.94 14.33
C ALA A 320 7.49 -22.52 13.17
N LEU A 321 7.04 -23.45 12.33
CA LEU A 321 6.02 -23.16 11.31
C LEU A 321 4.67 -22.79 11.95
N LEU A 322 4.26 -23.54 12.97
CA LEU A 322 3.01 -23.29 13.68
C LEU A 322 3.07 -22.04 14.55
N GLU A 323 4.20 -21.77 15.21
CA GLU A 323 4.43 -20.52 15.95
C GLU A 323 4.35 -19.31 15.03
N PHE A 324 5.01 -19.37 13.88
CA PHE A 324 4.92 -18.31 12.86
C PHE A 324 3.48 -18.15 12.34
N ALA A 325 2.83 -19.25 11.96
CA ALA A 325 1.46 -19.22 11.44
C ALA A 325 0.48 -18.63 12.46
N ARG A 326 0.64 -18.92 13.76
CA ARG A 326 -0.18 -18.33 14.83
C ARG A 326 0.13 -16.85 15.05
N ALA A 327 1.40 -16.48 15.09
CA ALA A 327 1.81 -15.08 15.26
C ALA A 327 1.25 -14.20 14.13
N GLU A 328 1.23 -14.73 12.91
CA GLU A 328 0.66 -14.06 11.73
C GLU A 328 -0.86 -14.28 11.57
N ASN A 329 -1.54 -14.88 12.55
CA ASN A 329 -2.99 -15.17 12.50
C ASN A 329 -3.42 -15.86 11.19
N ALA A 330 -2.65 -16.85 10.74
CA ALA A 330 -2.92 -17.58 9.51
C ALA A 330 -4.17 -18.44 9.64
N THR A 331 -5.08 -18.35 8.65
CA THR A 331 -6.26 -19.22 8.55
C THR A 331 -5.89 -20.56 7.92
N GLN A 332 -4.92 -20.57 7.00
CA GLN A 332 -4.52 -21.76 6.27
C GLN A 332 -3.00 -21.91 6.19
N LEU A 333 -2.55 -23.17 6.20
CA LEU A 333 -1.14 -23.54 6.07
C LEU A 333 -0.96 -24.53 4.91
N VAL A 334 -0.29 -24.09 3.85
CA VAL A 334 0.01 -24.89 2.65
C VAL A 334 1.37 -25.56 2.78
N LEU A 335 1.38 -26.89 2.68
CA LEU A 335 2.58 -27.73 2.83
C LEU A 335 2.73 -28.68 1.64
N GLY A 336 3.98 -28.93 1.23
CA GLY A 336 4.28 -30.00 0.27
C GLY A 336 4.22 -31.39 0.90
N THR A 337 3.66 -32.37 0.20
CA THR A 337 3.68 -33.77 0.64
C THR A 337 5.07 -34.39 0.45
N SER A 338 5.67 -34.90 1.53
CA SER A 338 6.87 -35.76 1.47
C SER A 338 6.47 -37.24 1.54
N SER A 339 6.76 -38.04 0.52
CA SER A 339 6.51 -39.49 0.56
C SER A 339 7.66 -40.22 1.28
N ARG A 340 7.37 -40.78 2.46
CA ARG A 340 8.29 -41.66 3.23
C ARG A 340 7.86 -43.12 3.13
N GLY A 341 8.83 -44.03 3.03
CA GLY A 341 8.60 -45.48 3.07
C GLY A 341 8.08 -45.96 4.42
N ARG A 342 7.35 -47.09 4.44
CA ARG A 342 6.71 -47.64 5.66
C ARG A 342 7.72 -47.98 6.77
N LEU A 343 8.90 -48.49 6.42
CA LEU A 343 9.97 -48.83 7.36
C LEU A 343 10.62 -47.60 8.01
N GLU A 344 10.81 -46.52 7.24
CA GLU A 344 11.45 -45.28 7.70
C GLU A 344 10.58 -44.53 8.71
N ARG A 345 9.25 -44.66 8.56
CA ARG A 345 8.22 -44.12 9.46
C ARG A 345 8.24 -44.79 10.84
N PHE A 346 8.62 -46.06 10.91
CA PHE A 346 8.69 -46.82 12.17
C PHE A 346 9.92 -46.45 13.02
N VAL A 347 11.05 -46.11 12.38
CA VAL A 347 12.33 -45.87 13.08
C VAL A 347 12.54 -44.42 13.49
N THR A 348 11.98 -43.46 12.74
CA THR A 348 12.26 -42.02 12.95
C THR A 348 11.12 -41.21 13.54
N GLY A 349 9.96 -41.83 13.79
CA GLY A 349 8.76 -41.17 14.33
C GLY A 349 7.92 -40.43 13.28
N ARG A 350 6.92 -39.67 13.75
CA ARG A 350 5.95 -38.92 12.93
C ARG A 350 6.64 -37.92 12.00
N GLY A 351 6.11 -37.75 10.79
CA GLY A 351 6.63 -36.80 9.79
C GLY A 351 6.32 -35.33 10.10
N ILE A 352 6.94 -34.40 9.37
CA ILE A 352 6.69 -32.95 9.51
C ILE A 352 5.20 -32.64 9.28
N GLY A 353 4.61 -33.12 8.18
CA GLY A 353 3.19 -32.91 7.89
C GLY A 353 2.25 -33.55 8.93
N GLU A 354 2.54 -34.77 9.39
CA GLU A 354 1.72 -35.46 10.42
C GLU A 354 1.79 -34.75 11.78
N THR A 355 2.97 -34.23 12.13
CA THR A 355 3.16 -33.44 13.36
C THR A 355 2.44 -32.10 13.26
N ILE A 356 2.46 -31.45 12.10
CA ILE A 356 1.74 -30.18 11.89
C ILE A 356 0.23 -30.39 11.95
N VAL A 357 -0.32 -31.41 11.29
CA VAL A 357 -1.76 -31.72 11.35
C VAL A 357 -2.20 -32.06 12.78
N ALA A 358 -1.37 -32.77 13.55
CA ALA A 358 -1.70 -33.10 14.94
C ALA A 358 -1.67 -31.87 15.88
N LEU A 359 -0.94 -30.82 15.52
CA LEU A 359 -0.70 -29.64 16.36
C LEU A 359 -1.30 -28.34 15.78
N SER A 360 -1.95 -28.37 14.61
CA SER A 360 -2.41 -27.17 13.90
C SER A 360 -3.54 -26.46 14.63
N GLY A 361 -4.33 -27.18 15.43
CA GLY A 361 -5.51 -26.63 16.08
C GLY A 361 -6.51 -26.15 15.03
N ASP A 362 -6.86 -24.87 15.09
CA ASP A 362 -7.85 -24.22 14.22
C ASP A 362 -7.28 -23.80 12.84
N ILE A 363 -6.00 -24.06 12.54
CA ILE A 363 -5.38 -23.72 11.25
C ILE A 363 -5.61 -24.86 10.24
N ASP A 364 -6.21 -24.53 9.08
CA ASP A 364 -6.48 -25.49 8.02
C ASP A 364 -5.21 -25.87 7.25
N VAL A 365 -4.79 -27.14 7.36
CA VAL A 365 -3.55 -27.63 6.74
C VAL A 365 -3.81 -28.22 5.36
N HIS A 366 -3.36 -27.52 4.32
CA HIS A 366 -3.47 -27.92 2.92
C HIS A 366 -2.23 -28.67 2.44
N MET A 367 -2.34 -30.00 2.32
CA MET A 367 -1.27 -30.84 1.78
C MET A 367 -1.34 -30.91 0.25
N VAL A 368 -0.32 -30.40 -0.43
CA VAL A 368 -0.26 -30.33 -1.89
C VAL A 368 0.67 -31.42 -2.45
N THR A 369 0.10 -32.29 -3.29
CA THR A 369 0.84 -33.26 -4.10
C THR A 369 1.42 -32.57 -5.34
N HIS A 370 2.64 -32.93 -5.73
CA HIS A 370 3.36 -32.37 -6.88
C HIS A 370 3.92 -33.51 -7.75
N GLU A 371 4.13 -33.31 -9.05
CA GLU A 371 4.51 -34.36 -10.02
C GLU A 371 5.87 -35.05 -9.74
N ARG A 372 6.65 -34.55 -8.77
CA ARG A 372 7.89 -35.17 -8.29
C ARG A 372 7.78 -35.81 -6.90
N ALA A 373 6.57 -35.91 -6.34
CA ALA A 373 6.28 -36.65 -5.11
C ALA A 373 6.56 -38.15 -5.31
N GLY A 374 7.82 -38.55 -5.11
CA GLY A 374 8.28 -39.93 -5.33
C GLY A 374 9.65 -40.07 -6.01
N ARG A 375 10.33 -38.98 -6.38
CA ARG A 375 11.67 -39.05 -7.01
C ARG A 375 12.80 -38.33 -6.24
N GLY A 376 12.68 -38.24 -4.92
CA GLY A 376 13.80 -37.86 -4.06
C GLY A 376 14.67 -39.07 -3.73
N ARG A 377 15.83 -39.20 -4.39
CA ARG A 377 16.92 -40.06 -3.88
C ARG A 377 17.34 -39.56 -2.49
N LEU A 378 17.14 -40.41 -1.50
CA LEU A 378 17.92 -40.62 -0.27
C LEU A 378 18.51 -39.37 0.44
N LEU A 379 17.81 -38.96 1.51
CA LEU A 379 18.30 -38.42 2.80
C LEU A 379 19.30 -37.23 2.81
N PRO A 380 18.94 -36.06 3.39
CA PRO A 380 19.90 -35.29 4.15
C PRO A 380 20.13 -36.01 5.48
N SER A 381 21.26 -36.73 5.53
CA SER A 381 21.83 -37.27 6.74
C SER A 381 21.84 -36.19 7.83
N ARG A 382 21.17 -36.47 8.95
CA ARG A 382 21.47 -35.88 10.25
C ARG A 382 22.96 -36.16 10.46
N LYS A 383 23.85 -35.22 10.07
CA LYS A 383 25.29 -35.41 10.18
C LYS A 383 25.60 -35.64 11.65
N ARG A 384 25.66 -36.92 12.00
CA ARG A 384 26.30 -37.43 13.20
C ARG A 384 27.66 -36.76 13.23
N THR A 385 27.99 -36.15 14.35
CA THR A 385 29.23 -35.40 14.61
C THR A 385 30.50 -36.24 14.42
N LEU A 386 30.36 -37.54 14.15
CA LEU A 386 31.42 -38.49 13.85
C LEU A 386 31.12 -39.19 12.52
N SER A 387 32.13 -39.22 11.63
CA SER A 387 32.12 -40.01 10.38
C SER A 387 31.64 -41.44 10.65
N THR A 388 30.88 -42.05 9.74
CA THR A 388 30.40 -43.44 9.87
C THR A 388 31.54 -44.42 10.17
N ARG A 389 32.75 -44.15 9.67
CA ARG A 389 33.96 -44.90 10.03
C ARG A 389 34.32 -44.74 11.51
N ARG A 390 34.23 -43.53 12.09
CA ARG A 390 34.52 -43.28 13.52
C ARG A 390 33.42 -43.79 14.45
N LEU A 391 32.17 -43.83 14.01
CA LEU A 391 31.05 -44.35 14.81
C LEU A 391 31.15 -45.85 15.06
N ILE A 392 31.75 -46.60 14.13
CA ILE A 392 32.00 -48.05 14.25
C ILE A 392 33.42 -48.28 14.79
N ALA A 393 34.42 -47.60 14.24
CA ALA A 393 35.81 -47.78 14.67
C ALA A 393 36.05 -47.36 16.13
N GLY A 394 35.32 -46.38 16.66
CA GLY A 394 35.44 -45.94 18.05
C GLY A 394 35.06 -47.02 19.06
N PRO A 395 33.81 -47.54 19.03
CA PRO A 395 33.40 -48.64 19.91
C PRO A 395 34.20 -49.92 19.68
N VAL A 396 34.56 -50.23 18.42
CA VAL A 396 35.41 -51.37 18.09
C VAL A 396 36.81 -51.20 18.69
N ALA A 397 37.42 -50.01 18.60
CA ALA A 397 38.69 -49.73 19.28
C ALA A 397 38.56 -49.79 20.81
N GLY A 398 37.41 -49.39 21.37
CA GLY A 398 37.10 -49.53 22.79
C GLY A 398 37.01 -50.98 23.28
N LEU A 399 36.70 -51.94 22.39
CA LEU A 399 36.76 -53.36 22.71
C LEU A 399 38.16 -53.95 22.46
N ILE A 400 38.75 -53.65 21.31
CA ILE A 400 40.01 -54.27 20.86
C ILE A 400 41.21 -53.79 21.67
N LEU A 401 41.31 -52.48 21.92
CA LEU A 401 42.52 -51.90 22.54
C LEU A 401 42.74 -52.38 23.99
N PRO A 402 41.71 -52.43 24.86
CA PRO A 402 41.88 -53.00 26.21
C PRO A 402 42.21 -54.50 26.18
N VAL A 403 41.63 -55.27 25.26
CA VAL A 403 41.93 -56.70 25.10
C VAL A 403 43.38 -56.91 24.66
N ALA A 404 43.84 -56.17 23.63
CA ALA A 404 45.21 -56.23 23.17
C ALA A 404 46.22 -55.82 24.27
N LEU A 405 45.87 -54.79 25.05
CA LEU A 405 46.68 -54.36 26.20
C LEU A 405 46.75 -55.44 27.29
N THR A 406 45.65 -56.17 27.53
CA THR A 406 45.62 -57.30 28.48
C THR A 406 46.61 -58.39 28.08
N PHE A 407 46.63 -58.80 26.80
CA PHE A 407 47.56 -59.82 26.31
C PHE A 407 49.02 -59.36 26.41
N LEU A 408 49.31 -58.08 26.12
CA LEU A 408 50.66 -57.54 26.21
C LEU A 408 51.16 -57.49 27.67
N LEU A 409 50.29 -57.08 28.59
CA LEU A 409 50.61 -57.02 30.02
C LEU A 409 50.72 -58.42 30.65
N ASP A 410 49.93 -59.39 30.21
CA ASP A 410 50.05 -60.77 30.68
C ASP A 410 51.39 -61.41 30.27
N HIS A 411 51.95 -61.06 29.10
CA HIS A 411 53.28 -61.54 28.72
C HIS A 411 54.42 -60.96 29.58
N THR A 412 54.17 -59.82 30.22
CA THR A 412 55.13 -59.12 31.10
C THR A 412 54.76 -59.23 32.58
N ARG A 413 53.90 -60.19 32.91
CA ARG A 413 53.34 -60.37 34.24
C ARG A 413 54.44 -60.58 35.28
N GLY A 414 54.37 -59.78 36.35
CA GLY A 414 55.36 -59.78 37.44
C GLY A 414 56.48 -58.75 37.30
N THR A 415 56.59 -58.04 36.17
CA THR A 415 57.55 -56.92 36.02
C THR A 415 56.96 -55.56 36.38
N LEU A 416 55.64 -55.40 36.22
CA LEU A 416 54.90 -54.19 36.53
C LEU A 416 53.99 -54.42 37.74
N ASN A 417 53.85 -53.37 38.57
CA ASN A 417 52.90 -53.38 39.68
C ASN A 417 51.48 -53.10 39.17
N LEU A 418 50.46 -53.59 39.89
CA LEU A 418 49.04 -53.42 39.58
C LEU A 418 48.65 -51.95 39.30
N THR A 419 49.28 -51.00 39.99
CA THR A 419 49.07 -49.56 39.77
C THR A 419 49.49 -49.11 38.38
N SER A 420 50.64 -49.60 37.89
CA SER A 420 51.14 -49.28 36.54
C SER A 420 50.24 -49.88 35.46
N GLU A 421 49.77 -51.11 35.66
CA GLU A 421 48.82 -51.77 34.78
C GLU A 421 47.50 -50.99 34.68
N ALA A 422 46.94 -50.58 35.82
CA ALA A 422 45.71 -49.77 35.87
C ALA A 422 45.84 -48.41 35.15
N LEU A 423 47.00 -47.73 35.28
CA LEU A 423 47.26 -46.46 34.58
C LEU A 423 47.36 -46.64 33.06
N LEU A 424 47.92 -47.75 32.57
CA LEU A 424 47.98 -48.05 31.14
C LEU A 424 46.59 -48.30 30.55
N PHE A 425 45.72 -49.02 31.28
CA PHE A 425 44.32 -49.17 30.88
C PHE A 425 43.59 -47.82 30.85
N LEU A 426 43.86 -46.95 31.82
CA LEU A 426 43.28 -45.61 31.85
C LEU A 426 43.70 -44.78 30.63
N LEU A 427 44.98 -44.81 30.28
CA LEU A 427 45.50 -44.13 29.10
C LEU A 427 44.84 -44.63 27.81
N ALA A 428 44.64 -45.94 27.68
CA ALA A 428 43.95 -46.54 26.54
C ALA A 428 42.49 -46.06 26.42
N VAL A 429 41.76 -45.96 27.55
CA VAL A 429 40.39 -45.43 27.59
C VAL A 429 40.35 -43.97 27.12
N VAL A 430 41.29 -43.14 27.58
CA VAL A 430 41.39 -41.73 27.16
C VAL A 430 41.69 -41.62 25.67
N ALA A 431 42.62 -42.42 25.13
CA ALA A 431 42.95 -42.43 23.72
C ALA A 431 41.74 -42.80 22.83
N VAL A 432 40.98 -43.83 23.22
CA VAL A 432 39.74 -44.23 22.52
C VAL A 432 38.69 -43.13 22.59
N ALA A 433 38.57 -42.44 23.72
CA ALA A 433 37.61 -41.36 23.88
C ALA A 433 37.89 -40.14 22.99
N CYS A 434 39.17 -39.77 22.84
CA CYS A 434 39.60 -38.69 21.94
C CYS A 434 39.26 -38.98 20.47
N VAL A 435 39.26 -40.25 20.06
CA VAL A 435 39.00 -40.66 18.66
C VAL A 435 37.52 -40.93 18.39
N GLY A 436 36.84 -41.60 19.33
CA GLY A 436 35.51 -42.19 19.14
C GLY A 436 34.38 -41.54 19.96
N GLY A 437 34.67 -40.53 20.78
CA GLY A 437 33.68 -39.82 21.61
C GLY A 437 33.15 -40.62 22.81
N VAL A 438 32.07 -40.12 23.42
CA VAL A 438 31.56 -40.59 24.72
C VAL A 438 31.18 -42.07 24.72
N VAL A 439 30.47 -42.57 23.71
CA VAL A 439 30.04 -43.97 23.65
C VAL A 439 31.25 -44.91 23.60
N SER A 440 32.28 -44.55 22.82
CA SER A 440 33.52 -45.33 22.73
C SER A 440 34.30 -45.34 24.04
N ALA A 441 34.30 -44.21 24.77
CA ALA A 441 34.92 -44.10 26.09
C ALA A 441 34.23 -44.99 27.13
N VAL A 442 32.89 -45.05 27.12
CA VAL A 442 32.11 -45.91 28.01
C VAL A 442 32.40 -47.38 27.72
N VAL A 443 32.36 -47.79 26.45
CA VAL A 443 32.68 -49.17 26.04
C VAL A 443 34.10 -49.54 26.45
N ALA A 444 35.08 -48.66 26.23
CA ALA A 444 36.46 -48.88 26.64
C ALA A 444 36.62 -49.00 28.15
N SER A 445 35.96 -48.14 28.93
CA SER A 445 36.04 -48.15 30.39
C SER A 445 35.44 -49.41 31.01
N VAL A 446 34.30 -49.88 30.50
CA VAL A 446 33.67 -51.12 30.98
C VAL A 446 34.55 -52.32 30.64
N THR A 447 35.05 -52.38 29.40
CA THR A 447 35.92 -53.48 28.94
C THR A 447 37.22 -53.51 29.75
N ALA A 448 37.87 -52.36 29.96
CA ALA A 448 39.07 -52.23 30.77
C ALA A 448 38.83 -52.65 32.24
N SER A 449 37.73 -52.22 32.85
CA SER A 449 37.41 -52.57 34.25
C SER A 449 37.20 -54.08 34.43
N LEU A 450 36.53 -54.75 33.48
CA LEU A 450 36.28 -56.19 33.53
C LEU A 450 37.58 -56.99 33.35
N LEU A 451 38.41 -56.59 32.38
CA LEU A 451 39.69 -57.26 32.12
C LEU A 451 40.68 -57.07 33.28
N LEU A 452 40.75 -55.85 33.83
CA LEU A 452 41.59 -55.57 34.99
C LEU A 452 41.19 -56.44 36.20
N ASN A 453 39.88 -56.56 36.47
CA ASN A 453 39.38 -57.37 37.58
C ASN A 453 39.65 -58.87 37.38
N TYR A 454 39.43 -59.40 36.18
CA TYR A 454 39.59 -60.83 35.92
C TYR A 454 41.06 -61.28 35.85
N TRP A 455 41.95 -60.48 35.23
CA TRP A 455 43.33 -60.90 34.95
C TRP A 455 44.37 -60.44 35.98
N PHE A 456 44.20 -59.27 36.61
CA PHE A 456 45.28 -58.65 37.39
C PHE A 456 44.98 -58.52 38.89
N ILE A 457 43.71 -58.61 39.31
CA ILE A 457 43.33 -58.53 40.73
C ILE A 457 43.24 -59.95 41.34
N PRO A 458 44.02 -60.28 42.39
CA PRO A 458 43.92 -61.57 43.07
C PRO A 458 42.60 -61.75 43.85
N PRO A 459 41.99 -62.96 43.87
CA PRO A 459 42.33 -64.16 43.11
C PRO A 459 42.05 -64.00 41.60
N VAL A 460 43.08 -64.24 40.79
CA VAL A 460 43.03 -64.10 39.33
C VAL A 460 42.16 -65.19 38.70
N GLY A 461 41.45 -64.88 37.63
CA GLY A 461 40.52 -65.78 36.94
C GLY A 461 39.13 -65.87 37.55
N GLN A 462 38.80 -65.02 38.53
CA GLN A 462 37.47 -64.92 39.12
C GLN A 462 37.03 -63.45 39.21
N PHE A 463 35.75 -63.18 38.94
CA PHE A 463 35.20 -61.83 39.12
C PHE A 463 34.93 -61.57 40.61
N THR A 464 35.76 -60.73 41.22
CA THR A 464 35.64 -60.39 42.65
C THR A 464 35.10 -58.97 42.82
N LEU A 465 33.77 -58.84 42.78
CA LEU A 465 33.06 -57.57 42.98
C LEU A 465 32.85 -57.21 44.47
N THR A 466 33.28 -58.08 45.39
CA THR A 466 33.02 -57.96 46.84
C THR A 466 34.11 -57.24 47.62
N SER A 467 35.25 -56.91 47.02
CA SER A 467 36.33 -56.19 47.71
C SER A 467 36.18 -54.66 47.59
N LEU A 468 36.45 -53.93 48.68
CA LEU A 468 36.45 -52.46 48.71
C LEU A 468 37.39 -51.86 47.64
N ASN A 469 38.51 -52.53 47.36
CA ASN A 469 39.48 -52.11 46.35
C ASN A 469 38.93 -52.27 44.91
N SER A 470 38.17 -53.34 44.63
CA SER A 470 37.52 -53.53 43.33
C SER A 470 36.46 -52.45 43.07
N VAL A 471 35.66 -52.12 44.09
CA VAL A 471 34.67 -51.03 44.01
C VAL A 471 35.35 -49.69 43.78
N LEU A 472 36.45 -49.41 44.49
CA LEU A 472 37.20 -48.17 44.36
C LEU A 472 37.81 -48.00 42.95
N ALA A 473 38.35 -49.08 42.37
CA ALA A 473 38.85 -49.08 40.99
C ALA A 473 37.73 -48.76 39.99
N THR A 474 36.56 -49.39 40.10
CA THR A 474 35.41 -49.11 39.23
C THR A 474 34.92 -47.67 39.36
N VAL A 475 34.88 -47.11 40.58
CA VAL A 475 34.50 -45.71 40.82
C VAL A 475 35.51 -44.75 40.18
N VAL A 476 36.82 -44.99 40.32
CA VAL A 476 37.85 -44.15 39.68
C VAL A 476 37.74 -44.19 38.15
N PHE A 477 37.52 -45.37 37.56
CA PHE A 477 37.29 -45.49 36.12
C PHE A 477 36.02 -44.77 35.67
N ALA A 478 34.92 -44.83 36.44
CA ALA A 478 33.69 -44.10 36.15
C ALA A 478 33.88 -42.57 36.22
N VAL A 479 34.65 -42.07 37.20
CA VAL A 479 34.98 -40.64 37.32
C VAL A 479 35.83 -40.17 36.15
N VAL A 480 36.83 -40.95 35.72
CA VAL A 480 37.65 -40.59 34.55
C VAL A 480 36.83 -40.66 33.27
N ALA A 481 36.01 -41.69 33.08
CA ALA A 481 35.09 -41.76 31.94
C ALA A 481 34.12 -40.56 31.90
N GLY A 482 33.57 -40.15 33.05
CA GLY A 482 32.71 -38.97 33.18
C GLY A 482 33.44 -37.67 32.88
N THR A 483 34.67 -37.51 33.37
CA THR A 483 35.51 -36.32 33.13
C THR A 483 35.88 -36.21 31.66
N VAL A 484 36.28 -37.32 31.04
CA VAL A 484 36.61 -37.38 29.60
C VAL A 484 35.36 -37.13 28.76
N ALA A 485 34.19 -37.66 29.14
CA ALA A 485 32.92 -37.33 28.50
C ALA A 485 32.60 -35.84 28.59
N ALA A 486 32.83 -35.21 29.75
CA ALA A 486 32.65 -33.78 29.95
C ALA A 486 33.63 -32.94 29.13
N VAL A 487 34.89 -33.36 28.98
CA VAL A 487 35.90 -32.68 28.15
C VAL A 487 35.55 -32.77 26.66
N VAL A 488 35.15 -33.95 26.18
CA VAL A 488 34.72 -34.15 24.78
C VAL A 488 33.45 -33.34 24.49
N ASP A 489 32.50 -33.33 25.42
CA ASP A 489 31.27 -32.55 25.29
C ASP A 489 31.54 -31.04 25.35
N ARG A 490 32.52 -30.59 26.16
CA ARG A 490 33.00 -29.20 26.18
C ARG A 490 33.67 -28.79 24.87
N SER A 491 34.42 -29.69 24.24
CA SER A 491 35.00 -29.46 22.89
C SER A 491 33.92 -29.30 21.83
N LEU A 492 32.83 -30.08 21.90
CA LEU A 492 31.70 -29.97 20.97
C LEU A 492 30.88 -28.69 21.18
N ARG A 493 30.80 -28.19 22.42
CA ARG A 493 30.17 -26.90 22.73
C ARG A 493 31.00 -25.71 22.22
N LEU A 494 32.34 -25.80 22.21
CA LEU A 494 33.21 -24.74 21.69
C LEU A 494 32.99 -24.51 20.18
N SER A 495 32.85 -25.58 19.39
CA SER A 495 32.57 -25.48 17.95
C SER A 495 31.21 -24.85 17.64
N ARG A 496 30.22 -24.99 18.54
CA ARG A 496 28.88 -24.37 18.38
C ARG A 496 28.89 -22.86 18.68
N ARG A 497 29.77 -22.37 19.56
CA ARG A 497 29.91 -20.93 19.85
C ARG A 497 30.53 -20.17 18.69
N SER A 498 31.52 -20.76 18.02
CA SER A 498 32.11 -20.18 16.80
C SER A 498 31.07 -20.04 15.69
N ALA A 499 30.23 -21.05 15.45
CA ALA A 499 29.19 -21.00 14.42
C ALA A 499 28.07 -19.99 14.72
N ARG A 500 27.70 -19.81 16.01
CA ARG A 500 26.73 -18.78 16.42
C ARG A 500 27.26 -17.36 16.24
N ALA A 501 28.52 -17.10 16.62
CA ALA A 501 29.13 -15.79 16.43
C ALA A 501 29.23 -15.40 14.94
N THR A 502 29.39 -16.38 14.04
CA THR A 502 29.39 -16.12 12.58
C THR A 502 27.98 -15.85 12.05
N ALA A 503 26.96 -16.58 12.52
CA ALA A 503 25.56 -16.36 12.13
C ALA A 503 24.99 -15.04 12.71
N GLU A 504 25.40 -14.66 13.92
CA GLU A 504 25.09 -13.36 14.54
C GLU A 504 25.77 -12.20 13.79
N ALA A 505 27.01 -12.39 13.33
CA ALA A 505 27.69 -11.41 12.47
C ALA A 505 27.03 -11.28 11.08
N GLU A 506 26.59 -12.38 10.47
CA GLU A 506 25.86 -12.38 9.19
C GLU A 506 24.48 -11.70 9.32
N THR A 507 23.75 -11.94 10.41
CA THR A 507 22.45 -11.30 10.67
C THR A 507 22.58 -9.81 11.00
N LEU A 508 23.57 -9.41 11.80
CA LEU A 508 23.89 -7.99 12.06
C LEU A 508 24.36 -7.26 10.80
N SER A 509 25.12 -7.92 9.93
CA SER A 509 25.49 -7.38 8.61
C SER A 509 24.26 -7.24 7.69
N SER A 510 23.33 -8.20 7.72
CA SER A 510 22.09 -8.14 6.95
C SER A 510 21.13 -7.04 7.42
N LEU A 511 21.04 -6.81 8.72
CA LEU A 511 20.26 -5.73 9.32
C LEU A 511 20.88 -4.36 9.03
N ALA A 512 22.21 -4.25 9.09
CA ALA A 512 22.91 -3.04 8.68
C ALA A 512 22.72 -2.72 7.18
N GLY A 513 22.64 -3.75 6.33
CA GLY A 513 22.32 -3.60 4.90
C GLY A 513 20.88 -3.11 4.64
N SER A 514 19.94 -3.35 5.56
CA SER A 514 18.56 -2.89 5.44
C SER A 514 18.38 -1.38 5.69
N ILE A 515 19.37 -0.74 6.33
CA ILE A 515 19.38 0.70 6.69
C ILE A 515 19.88 1.58 5.53
N VAL A 516 20.56 1.02 4.52
CA VAL A 516 21.10 1.79 3.39
C VAL A 516 20.07 1.91 2.24
N ARG A 517 18.89 2.45 2.54
CA ARG A 517 17.81 2.75 1.58
C ARG A 517 17.93 4.15 0.97
N GLY A 518 19.07 4.45 0.36
CA GLY A 518 19.26 5.68 -0.41
C GLY A 518 20.15 5.44 -1.62
N ASP A 519 20.15 6.38 -2.57
CA ASP A 519 20.83 6.35 -3.88
C ASP A 519 22.36 6.16 -3.83
N ARG A 520 22.95 5.83 -2.68
CA ARG A 520 24.39 5.64 -2.46
C ARG A 520 24.75 4.25 -1.89
N ALA A 521 23.93 3.24 -2.15
CA ALA A 521 24.15 1.89 -1.60
C ALA A 521 25.41 1.20 -2.14
N LEU A 522 25.70 1.29 -3.44
CA LEU A 522 26.85 0.61 -4.05
C LEU A 522 28.21 1.22 -3.66
N PRO A 523 28.42 2.56 -3.72
CA PRO A 523 29.67 3.17 -3.29
C PRO A 523 29.99 2.91 -1.80
N ALA A 524 28.97 2.92 -0.93
CA ALA A 524 29.15 2.65 0.49
C ALA A 524 29.55 1.19 0.77
N LEU A 525 29.04 0.23 -0.01
CA LEU A 525 29.42 -1.18 0.09
C LEU A 525 30.85 -1.43 -0.39
N LEU A 526 31.28 -0.75 -1.46
CA LEU A 526 32.66 -0.83 -1.95
C LEU A 526 33.64 -0.25 -0.92
N GLU A 527 33.33 0.93 -0.39
CA GLU A 527 34.16 1.59 0.63
C GLU A 527 34.26 0.74 1.91
N ARG A 528 33.15 0.17 2.36
CA ARG A 528 33.16 -0.70 3.54
C ARG A 528 33.89 -2.01 3.31
N THR A 529 33.88 -2.54 2.09
CA THR A 529 34.69 -3.70 1.72
C THR A 529 36.17 -3.34 1.74
N ARG A 530 36.55 -2.17 1.21
CA ARG A 530 37.92 -1.65 1.28
C ARG A 530 38.40 -1.53 2.73
N GLU A 531 37.60 -0.92 3.61
CA GLU A 531 37.91 -0.73 5.03
C GLU A 531 38.00 -2.06 5.81
N THR A 532 37.03 -2.96 5.62
CA THR A 532 36.94 -4.21 6.39
C THR A 532 38.12 -5.14 6.10
N PHE A 533 38.59 -5.17 4.85
CA PHE A 533 39.73 -6.00 4.45
C PHE A 533 41.06 -5.26 4.49
N GLY A 534 41.08 -3.96 4.79
CA GLY A 534 42.29 -3.13 4.83
C GLY A 534 42.99 -3.09 3.47
N MET A 535 42.23 -2.86 2.41
CA MET A 535 42.71 -2.80 1.02
C MET A 535 42.92 -1.35 0.59
N ASP A 536 43.74 -1.13 -0.43
CA ASP A 536 44.02 0.20 -0.98
C ASP A 536 42.86 0.69 -1.84
N SER A 537 42.23 -0.21 -2.62
CA SER A 537 41.00 0.09 -3.36
C SER A 537 40.05 -1.11 -3.45
N ALA A 538 38.78 -0.82 -3.69
CA ALA A 538 37.73 -1.80 -3.99
C ALA A 538 36.83 -1.24 -5.11
N GLU A 539 36.87 -1.86 -6.28
CA GLU A 539 36.21 -1.38 -7.49
C GLU A 539 35.38 -2.48 -8.15
N LEU A 540 34.37 -2.09 -8.91
CA LEU A 540 33.56 -3.01 -9.71
C LEU A 540 33.97 -2.85 -11.19
N CYS A 541 34.38 -3.95 -11.82
CA CYS A 541 34.79 -3.97 -13.23
C CYS A 541 33.95 -4.98 -14.01
N ASP A 542 33.58 -4.66 -15.25
CA ASP A 542 32.80 -5.59 -16.09
C ASP A 542 33.67 -6.74 -16.64
N GLU A 543 34.99 -6.53 -16.72
CA GLU A 543 35.95 -7.54 -17.18
C GLU A 543 36.95 -7.93 -16.07
N PRO A 544 37.41 -9.19 -16.04
CA PRO A 544 38.40 -9.65 -15.08
C PRO A 544 39.76 -8.97 -15.34
N VAL A 545 40.40 -8.52 -14.26
CA VAL A 545 41.70 -7.83 -14.33
C VAL A 545 42.84 -8.86 -14.24
N LEU A 546 43.93 -8.62 -14.97
CA LEU A 546 45.13 -9.47 -14.96
C LEU A 546 45.79 -9.44 -13.56
N ASP A 547 46.03 -10.62 -13.00
CA ASP A 547 46.61 -10.79 -11.66
C ASP A 547 48.13 -10.57 -11.70
N ASP A 548 48.61 -9.50 -11.05
CA ASP A 548 50.01 -9.16 -10.88
C ASP A 548 50.59 -9.59 -9.51
N GLY A 549 49.81 -10.34 -8.71
CA GLY A 549 50.17 -10.78 -7.37
C GLY A 549 49.72 -9.84 -6.24
N THR A 550 49.14 -8.68 -6.57
CA THR A 550 48.62 -7.70 -5.59
C THR A 550 47.10 -7.50 -5.70
N VAL A 551 46.44 -8.20 -6.63
CA VAL A 551 45.03 -8.06 -6.95
C VAL A 551 44.25 -9.29 -6.47
N VAL A 552 43.16 -9.05 -5.73
CA VAL A 552 42.19 -10.09 -5.38
C VAL A 552 40.88 -9.77 -6.08
N GLN A 553 40.42 -10.68 -6.94
CA GLN A 553 39.17 -10.53 -7.67
C GLN A 553 38.16 -11.64 -7.36
N VAL A 554 36.88 -11.26 -7.25
CA VAL A 554 35.76 -12.18 -6.98
C VAL A 554 34.60 -11.84 -7.91
N PRO A 555 33.94 -12.82 -8.55
CA PRO A 555 32.79 -12.56 -9.41
C PRO A 555 31.61 -11.97 -8.64
N VAL A 556 30.95 -10.99 -9.25
CA VAL A 556 29.75 -10.31 -8.78
C VAL A 556 28.66 -10.47 -9.85
N GLY A 557 27.79 -11.46 -9.66
CA GLY A 557 26.83 -11.87 -10.68
C GLY A 557 27.48 -12.44 -11.93
N GLU A 558 26.83 -12.29 -13.08
CA GLU A 558 27.27 -12.86 -14.36
C GLU A 558 28.16 -11.94 -15.20
N ARG A 559 28.22 -10.65 -14.86
CA ARG A 559 28.74 -9.58 -15.74
C ARG A 559 29.70 -8.60 -15.08
N ALA A 560 30.03 -8.82 -13.81
CA ALA A 560 30.91 -7.90 -13.08
C ALA A 560 31.84 -8.68 -12.14
N HIS A 561 32.94 -8.04 -11.79
CA HIS A 561 33.96 -8.52 -10.88
C HIS A 561 34.24 -7.46 -9.83
N LEU A 562 34.25 -7.85 -8.56
CA LEU A 562 34.76 -7.04 -7.48
C LEU A 562 36.27 -7.22 -7.42
N VAL A 563 37.00 -6.13 -7.63
CA VAL A 563 38.45 -6.09 -7.70
C VAL A 563 38.97 -5.31 -6.50
N LEU A 564 39.80 -5.95 -5.67
CA LEU A 564 40.49 -5.30 -4.56
C LEU A 564 41.99 -5.30 -4.79
N ARG A 565 42.64 -4.17 -4.49
CA ARG A 565 44.10 -4.01 -4.60
C ARG A 565 44.71 -3.76 -3.22
N GLY A 566 45.85 -4.37 -2.93
CA GLY A 566 46.60 -4.11 -1.71
C GLY A 566 47.24 -5.36 -1.10
N ARG A 567 47.07 -5.56 0.21
CA ARG A 567 47.71 -6.67 0.92
C ARG A 567 47.20 -8.04 0.45
N PRO A 568 48.06 -9.09 0.43
CA PRO A 568 47.62 -10.43 0.07
C PRO A 568 46.64 -11.00 1.11
N LEU A 569 45.46 -11.42 0.67
CA LEU A 569 44.44 -11.98 1.55
C LEU A 569 44.64 -13.49 1.82
N PRO A 570 44.68 -13.93 3.09
CA PRO A 570 44.74 -15.35 3.45
C PRO A 570 43.44 -16.09 3.10
N SER A 571 43.50 -17.42 2.97
CA SER A 571 42.37 -18.26 2.53
C SER A 571 41.11 -18.17 3.40
N SER A 572 41.26 -17.79 4.67
CA SER A 572 40.15 -17.52 5.59
C SER A 572 39.41 -16.22 5.23
N GLU A 573 40.14 -15.15 4.90
CA GLU A 573 39.57 -13.84 4.53
C GLU A 573 38.95 -13.87 3.14
N ARG A 574 39.53 -14.64 2.19
CA ARG A 574 38.92 -14.83 0.85
C ARG A 574 37.52 -15.43 0.89
N LYS A 575 37.25 -16.32 1.85
CA LYS A 575 35.91 -16.89 2.05
C LYS A 575 34.92 -15.84 2.53
N VAL A 576 35.34 -14.96 3.43
CA VAL A 576 34.52 -13.84 3.91
C VAL A 576 34.27 -12.83 2.77
N LEU A 577 35.29 -12.57 1.95
CA LEU A 577 35.18 -11.70 0.79
C LEU A 577 34.15 -12.23 -0.23
N THR A 578 34.05 -13.55 -0.40
CA THR A 578 33.03 -14.16 -1.28
C THR A 578 31.62 -13.91 -0.74
N ALA A 579 31.42 -13.87 0.59
CA ALA A 579 30.13 -13.51 1.18
C ALA A 579 29.81 -12.01 0.96
N PHE A 580 30.80 -11.12 1.05
CA PHE A 580 30.64 -9.71 0.70
C PHE A 580 30.29 -9.50 -0.78
N ALA A 581 30.93 -10.24 -1.69
CA ALA A 581 30.65 -10.17 -3.13
C ALA A 581 29.19 -10.55 -3.47
N ALA A 582 28.57 -11.46 -2.70
CA ALA A 582 27.15 -11.78 -2.84
C ALA A 582 26.25 -10.57 -2.52
N HIS A 583 26.61 -9.74 -1.55
CA HIS A 583 25.87 -8.51 -1.24
C HIS A 583 26.04 -7.43 -2.32
N VAL A 584 27.27 -7.27 -2.84
CA VAL A 584 27.53 -6.38 -3.98
C VAL A 584 26.71 -6.83 -5.20
N THR A 585 26.57 -8.14 -5.42
CA THR A 585 25.76 -8.71 -6.52
C THR A 585 24.30 -8.26 -6.44
N VAL A 586 23.69 -8.36 -5.26
CA VAL A 586 22.30 -7.95 -5.05
C VAL A 586 22.13 -6.44 -5.25
N ALA A 587 23.10 -5.64 -4.80
CA ALA A 587 23.06 -4.18 -4.97
C ALA A 587 23.13 -3.76 -6.45
N VAL A 588 24.03 -4.38 -7.23
CA VAL A 588 24.17 -4.13 -8.68
C VAL A 588 22.89 -4.49 -9.42
N GLU A 589 22.30 -5.64 -9.12
CA GLU A 589 21.09 -6.09 -9.84
C GLU A 589 19.87 -5.25 -9.50
N ARG A 590 19.77 -4.76 -8.26
CA ARG A 590 18.72 -3.82 -7.87
C ARG A 590 18.87 -2.46 -8.55
N ALA A 591 20.09 -1.95 -8.70
CA ALA A 591 20.35 -0.70 -9.41
C ALA A 591 19.88 -0.80 -10.88
N ARG A 592 20.19 -1.91 -11.55
CA ARG A 592 19.72 -2.19 -12.92
C ARG A 592 18.19 -2.29 -13.02
N LEU A 593 17.55 -2.98 -12.08
CA LEU A 593 16.09 -3.09 -12.07
C LEU A 593 15.40 -1.74 -11.83
N ALA A 594 15.99 -0.87 -11.00
CA ALA A 594 15.49 0.47 -10.76
C ALA A 594 15.62 1.36 -12.02
N GLU A 595 16.75 1.27 -12.72
CA GLU A 595 16.97 1.96 -14.00
C GLU A 595 15.97 1.49 -15.07
N ALA A 596 15.78 0.17 -15.22
CA ALA A 596 14.80 -0.39 -16.15
C ALA A 596 13.34 -0.03 -15.80
N ALA A 597 13.01 0.10 -14.51
CA ALA A 597 11.68 0.52 -14.08
C ALA A 597 11.41 2.01 -14.37
N ALA A 598 12.43 2.86 -14.24
CA ALA A 598 12.33 4.28 -14.55
C ALA A 598 12.00 4.56 -16.02
N GLU A 599 12.43 3.69 -16.94
CA GLU A 599 12.12 3.79 -18.37
C GLU A 599 10.63 3.48 -18.71
N ILE A 600 9.91 2.72 -17.87
CA ILE A 600 8.56 2.22 -18.16
C ILE A 600 7.46 3.19 -17.69
N GLU A 601 7.71 3.97 -16.64
CA GLU A 601 6.71 4.86 -16.04
C GLU A 601 6.15 5.94 -16.98
N PRO A 602 6.94 6.60 -17.86
CA PRO A 602 6.39 7.59 -18.80
C PRO A 602 5.42 6.98 -19.82
N VAL A 603 5.63 5.73 -20.23
CA VAL A 603 4.74 5.02 -21.15
C VAL A 603 3.38 4.73 -20.49
N LYS A 604 3.38 4.33 -19.21
CA LYS A 604 2.14 4.11 -18.45
C LYS A 604 1.37 5.40 -18.17
N ALA A 605 2.07 6.53 -18.02
CA ALA A 605 1.44 7.84 -17.90
C ALA A 605 0.76 8.26 -19.22
N ALA A 606 1.43 8.04 -20.36
CA ALA A 606 0.87 8.31 -21.68
C ALA A 606 -0.39 7.47 -21.98
N ASP A 607 -0.38 6.19 -21.61
CA ASP A 607 -1.53 5.29 -21.84
C ASP A 607 -2.75 5.63 -20.95
N ARG A 608 -2.49 6.03 -19.69
CA ARG A 608 -3.52 6.59 -18.79
C ARG A 608 -4.14 7.86 -19.37
N MET A 609 -3.32 8.77 -19.90
CA MET A 609 -3.81 9.99 -20.54
C MET A 609 -4.64 9.68 -21.78
N ARG A 610 -4.17 8.79 -22.67
CA ARG A 610 -4.92 8.32 -23.84
C ARG A 610 -6.30 7.76 -23.49
N THR A 611 -6.38 6.97 -22.43
CA THR A 611 -7.65 6.38 -21.97
C THR A 611 -8.62 7.45 -21.43
N ALA A 612 -8.11 8.42 -20.66
CA ALA A 612 -8.92 9.54 -20.18
C ALA A 612 -9.44 10.42 -21.32
N LEU A 613 -8.62 10.64 -22.35
CA LEU A 613 -9.01 11.40 -23.55
C LEU A 613 -10.14 10.72 -24.33
N LEU A 614 -10.04 9.41 -24.55
CA LEU A 614 -11.09 8.65 -25.25
C LEU A 614 -12.42 8.66 -24.47
N ALA A 615 -12.37 8.63 -23.14
CA ALA A 615 -13.55 8.72 -22.29
C ALA A 615 -14.22 10.11 -22.39
N ALA A 616 -13.44 11.19 -22.38
CA ALA A 616 -13.96 12.56 -22.53
C ALA A 616 -14.61 12.78 -23.91
N VAL A 617 -13.93 12.36 -24.98
CA VAL A 617 -14.47 12.43 -26.35
C VAL A 617 -15.80 11.66 -26.48
N SER A 618 -15.88 10.46 -25.88
CA SER A 618 -17.09 9.64 -25.91
C SER A 618 -18.28 10.32 -25.21
N HIS A 619 -18.04 11.04 -24.12
CA HIS A 619 -19.08 11.79 -23.41
C HIS A 619 -19.63 12.95 -24.25
N ASP A 620 -18.73 13.69 -24.90
CA ASP A 620 -19.10 14.91 -25.62
C ASP A 620 -19.71 14.65 -27.00
N LEU A 621 -19.46 13.48 -27.59
CA LEU A 621 -20.22 13.00 -28.75
C LEU A 621 -21.63 12.52 -28.34
N ARG A 622 -21.78 11.90 -27.17
CA ARG A 622 -23.06 11.33 -26.72
C ARG A 622 -24.10 12.41 -26.43
N THR A 623 -23.69 13.57 -25.92
CA THR A 623 -24.59 14.66 -25.53
C THR A 623 -25.40 15.25 -26.69
N PRO A 624 -24.79 15.79 -27.77
CA PRO A 624 -25.55 16.28 -28.93
C PRO A 624 -26.28 15.15 -29.66
N LEU A 625 -25.70 13.95 -29.72
CA LEU A 625 -26.39 12.79 -30.30
C LEU A 625 -27.69 12.45 -29.55
N ALA A 626 -27.68 12.48 -28.22
CA ALA A 626 -28.87 12.23 -27.41
C ALA A 626 -29.93 13.33 -27.57
N ALA A 627 -29.52 14.59 -27.62
CA ALA A 627 -30.42 15.73 -27.84
C ALA A 627 -31.08 15.67 -29.22
N GLY A 628 -30.30 15.52 -30.29
CA GLY A 628 -30.83 15.39 -31.65
C GLY A 628 -31.70 14.15 -31.83
N TRP A 629 -31.30 13.01 -31.24
CA TRP A 629 -32.12 11.80 -31.24
C TRP A 629 -33.46 12.00 -30.52
N ALA A 630 -33.47 12.66 -29.36
CA ALA A 630 -34.70 12.93 -28.62
C ALA A 630 -35.65 13.84 -29.41
N ALA A 631 -35.12 14.86 -30.08
CA ALA A 631 -35.90 15.76 -30.93
C ALA A 631 -36.53 15.01 -32.12
N ILE A 632 -35.73 14.22 -32.86
CA ILE A 632 -36.22 13.41 -33.98
C ILE A 632 -37.20 12.33 -33.52
N ALA A 633 -36.95 11.67 -32.39
CA ALA A 633 -37.84 10.66 -31.83
C ALA A 633 -39.19 11.26 -31.42
N SER A 634 -39.18 12.46 -30.84
CA SER A 634 -40.40 13.20 -30.49
C SER A 634 -41.21 13.54 -31.74
N LEU A 635 -40.57 14.08 -32.78
CA LEU A 635 -41.21 14.37 -34.08
C LEU A 635 -41.77 13.13 -34.80
N ARG A 636 -41.24 11.93 -34.52
CA ARG A 636 -41.72 10.67 -35.09
C ARG A 636 -42.85 10.02 -34.30
N SER A 637 -43.08 10.46 -33.06
CA SER A 637 -44.15 9.93 -32.22
C SER A 637 -45.51 10.30 -32.81
N ARG A 638 -46.47 9.36 -32.77
CA ARG A 638 -47.87 9.61 -33.14
C ARG A 638 -48.76 9.88 -31.93
N ASP A 639 -48.19 9.85 -30.74
CA ASP A 639 -48.92 9.97 -29.47
C ASP A 639 -49.09 11.42 -29.01
N VAL A 640 -48.44 12.37 -29.70
CA VAL A 640 -48.46 13.81 -29.38
C VAL A 640 -48.70 14.61 -30.66
N GLU A 641 -49.70 15.50 -30.64
CA GLU A 641 -49.88 16.51 -31.67
C GLU A 641 -49.03 17.74 -31.29
N PHE A 642 -48.08 18.10 -32.17
CA PHE A 642 -47.24 19.29 -31.98
C PHE A 642 -47.85 20.48 -32.70
N THR A 643 -47.71 21.67 -32.11
CA THR A 643 -47.96 22.90 -32.85
C THR A 643 -46.86 23.10 -33.91
N ASP A 644 -47.11 23.96 -34.91
CA ASP A 644 -46.08 24.28 -35.91
C ASP A 644 -44.83 24.91 -35.24
N GLU A 645 -45.01 25.68 -34.17
CA GLU A 645 -43.94 26.29 -33.39
C GLU A 645 -43.09 25.24 -32.63
N ASP A 646 -43.72 24.30 -31.92
CA ASP A 646 -43.01 23.21 -31.23
C ASP A 646 -42.27 22.30 -32.23
N ARG A 647 -42.85 22.11 -33.42
CA ARG A 647 -42.25 21.32 -34.49
C ARG A 647 -40.99 21.98 -35.02
N ASP A 648 -41.04 23.29 -35.23
CA ASP A 648 -39.90 24.09 -35.68
C ASP A 648 -38.80 24.13 -34.60
N GLU A 649 -39.16 24.23 -33.32
CA GLU A 649 -38.19 24.17 -32.21
C GLU A 649 -37.48 22.81 -32.12
N LEU A 650 -38.20 21.70 -32.29
CA LEU A 650 -37.61 20.36 -32.32
C LEU A 650 -36.71 20.16 -33.54
N LEU A 651 -37.10 20.68 -34.71
CA LEU A 651 -36.26 20.64 -35.92
C LEU A 651 -35.00 21.46 -35.74
N ALA A 652 -35.10 22.67 -35.19
CA ALA A 652 -33.96 23.52 -34.86
C ALA A 652 -33.01 22.82 -33.88
N THR A 653 -33.54 22.21 -32.81
CA THR A 653 -32.76 21.45 -31.84
C THR A 653 -31.99 20.28 -32.48
N ALA A 654 -32.64 19.58 -33.43
CA ALA A 654 -32.01 18.48 -34.15
C ALA A 654 -30.88 18.99 -35.09
N ASP A 655 -31.12 20.08 -35.81
CA ASP A 655 -30.16 20.66 -36.74
C ASP A 655 -28.93 21.22 -36.00
N GLU A 656 -29.15 21.98 -34.92
CA GLU A 656 -28.08 22.48 -34.06
C GLU A 656 -27.24 21.35 -33.45
N SER A 657 -27.90 20.27 -33.03
CA SER A 657 -27.23 19.08 -32.50
C SER A 657 -26.34 18.40 -33.55
N MET A 658 -26.81 18.29 -34.80
CA MET A 658 -26.06 17.70 -35.92
C MET A 658 -24.89 18.60 -36.35
N ALA A 659 -25.12 19.90 -36.49
CA ALA A 659 -24.08 20.88 -36.79
C ALA A 659 -22.99 20.90 -35.70
N ARG A 660 -23.38 20.76 -34.43
CA ARG A 660 -22.45 20.63 -33.31
C ARG A 660 -21.65 19.33 -33.40
N LEU A 661 -22.29 18.19 -33.68
CA LEU A 661 -21.60 16.90 -33.79
C LEU A 661 -20.58 16.92 -34.94
N SER A 662 -20.93 17.50 -36.10
CA SER A 662 -20.02 17.65 -37.24
C SER A 662 -18.77 18.43 -36.84
N ARG A 663 -18.94 19.62 -36.23
CA ARG A 663 -17.82 20.43 -35.75
C ARG A 663 -16.91 19.69 -34.77
N LEU A 664 -17.47 18.86 -33.88
CA LEU A 664 -16.67 18.06 -32.95
C LEU A 664 -15.84 17.00 -33.66
N ILE A 665 -16.43 16.31 -34.64
CA ILE A 665 -15.72 15.30 -35.43
C ILE A 665 -14.60 15.94 -36.24
N ASP A 666 -14.87 17.08 -36.90
CA ASP A 666 -13.87 17.79 -37.68
C ASP A 666 -12.71 18.26 -36.79
N ASN A 667 -12.99 18.80 -35.60
CA ASN A 667 -11.95 19.21 -34.65
C ASN A 667 -11.08 18.03 -34.18
N LEU A 668 -11.67 16.84 -34.00
CA LEU A 668 -10.93 15.63 -33.63
C LEU A 668 -10.06 15.10 -34.77
N LEU A 669 -10.59 15.12 -36.00
CA LEU A 669 -9.84 14.69 -37.18
C LEU A 669 -8.65 15.60 -37.45
N ASP A 670 -8.83 16.91 -37.32
CA ASP A 670 -7.74 17.87 -37.54
C ASP A 670 -6.69 17.79 -36.45
N MET A 671 -7.10 17.63 -35.19
CA MET A 671 -6.15 17.38 -34.11
C MET A 671 -5.36 16.08 -34.34
N SER A 672 -6.02 15.01 -34.78
CA SER A 672 -5.37 13.75 -35.10
C SER A 672 -4.38 13.89 -36.26
N ARG A 673 -4.72 14.65 -37.31
CA ARG A 673 -3.83 14.92 -38.44
C ARG A 673 -2.64 15.75 -38.02
N LEU A 674 -2.87 16.76 -37.18
CA LEU A 674 -1.83 17.63 -36.64
C LEU A 674 -0.83 16.87 -35.77
N GLN A 675 -1.31 16.01 -34.85
CA GLN A 675 -0.45 15.16 -34.02
C GLN A 675 0.35 14.14 -34.83
N ALA A 676 -0.20 13.66 -35.95
CA ALA A 676 0.47 12.74 -36.85
C ALA A 676 1.42 13.45 -37.84
N GLY A 677 1.48 14.79 -37.83
CA GLY A 677 2.24 15.57 -38.82
C GLY A 677 1.72 15.39 -40.26
N ALA A 678 0.47 14.97 -40.44
CA ALA A 678 -0.13 14.61 -41.73
C ALA A 678 -1.05 15.71 -42.31
N LEU A 679 -0.90 16.95 -41.83
CA LEU A 679 -1.69 18.08 -42.30
C LEU A 679 -1.10 18.61 -43.63
N ASN A 680 -1.86 18.54 -44.71
CA ASN A 680 -1.44 19.12 -46.00
C ASN A 680 -1.80 20.61 -46.02
N LEU A 681 -0.80 21.49 -46.05
CA LEU A 681 -0.96 22.93 -46.05
C LEU A 681 -0.87 23.51 -47.47
N SER A 682 -1.82 24.36 -47.84
CA SER A 682 -1.85 25.10 -49.10
C SER A 682 -1.68 26.60 -48.86
N LEU A 683 -0.47 27.00 -48.44
CA LEU A 683 -0.16 28.40 -48.11
C LEU A 683 -0.20 29.31 -49.35
N ARG A 684 -1.03 30.36 -49.31
CA ARG A 684 -1.09 31.42 -50.32
C ARG A 684 -1.19 32.80 -49.67
N ALA A 685 -1.01 33.85 -50.45
CA ALA A 685 -1.33 35.20 -50.01
C ALA A 685 -2.84 35.32 -49.81
N THR A 686 -3.26 35.55 -48.57
CA THR A 686 -4.67 35.62 -48.16
C THR A 686 -4.92 36.96 -47.47
N ALA A 687 -5.87 37.73 -48.02
CA ALA A 687 -6.29 38.99 -47.43
C ALA A 687 -7.23 38.72 -46.25
N LEU A 688 -7.21 39.54 -45.21
CA LEU A 688 -8.10 39.35 -44.05
C LEU A 688 -9.57 39.50 -44.45
N GLU A 689 -9.86 40.31 -45.47
CA GLU A 689 -11.17 40.51 -46.08
C GLU A 689 -11.75 39.23 -46.70
N GLU A 690 -10.89 38.28 -47.11
CA GLU A 690 -11.33 36.98 -47.64
C GLU A 690 -11.82 36.05 -46.51
N VAL A 691 -11.29 36.22 -45.30
CA VAL A 691 -11.45 35.27 -44.20
C VAL A 691 -12.44 35.76 -43.14
N LEU A 692 -12.39 37.05 -42.80
CA LEU A 692 -13.18 37.62 -41.72
C LEU A 692 -14.70 37.45 -41.93
N PRO A 693 -15.29 37.66 -43.11
CA PRO A 693 -16.73 37.47 -43.31
C PRO A 693 -17.16 36.04 -43.01
N MET A 694 -16.42 35.04 -43.51
CA MET A 694 -16.73 33.62 -43.27
C MET A 694 -16.57 33.23 -41.80
N ALA A 695 -15.53 33.74 -41.13
CA ALA A 695 -15.32 33.51 -39.71
C ALA A 695 -16.44 34.13 -38.85
N LEU A 696 -16.96 35.32 -39.22
CA LEU A 696 -18.08 35.96 -38.52
C LEU A 696 -19.41 35.24 -38.76
N ASP A 697 -19.67 34.80 -40.00
CA ASP A 697 -20.87 34.02 -40.35
C ASP A 697 -20.96 32.69 -39.60
N SER A 698 -19.82 32.17 -39.15
CA SER A 698 -19.75 30.93 -38.35
C SER A 698 -20.13 31.10 -36.88
N LEU A 699 -20.28 32.35 -36.39
CA LEU A 699 -20.66 32.64 -35.01
C LEU A 699 -22.18 32.44 -34.80
N PRO A 700 -22.61 32.04 -33.59
CA PRO A 700 -24.04 31.97 -33.27
C PRO A 700 -24.73 33.33 -33.45
N HIS A 701 -26.00 33.33 -33.85
CA HIS A 701 -26.80 34.56 -34.04
C HIS A 701 -26.90 35.44 -32.78
N GLU A 702 -26.71 34.86 -31.59
CA GLU A 702 -26.75 35.56 -30.30
C GLU A 702 -25.39 36.12 -29.86
N ALA A 703 -24.34 35.97 -30.66
CA ALA A 703 -23.01 36.46 -30.32
C ALA A 703 -22.98 38.01 -30.24
N PRO A 704 -22.20 38.59 -29.31
CA PRO A 704 -21.99 40.03 -29.26
C PRO A 704 -21.43 40.56 -30.59
N ALA A 705 -21.79 41.80 -30.93
CA ALA A 705 -21.27 42.46 -32.12
C ALA A 705 -19.74 42.48 -32.09
N THR A 706 -19.11 42.24 -33.25
CA THR A 706 -17.65 42.35 -33.40
C THR A 706 -17.34 43.67 -34.11
N ASP A 707 -16.61 44.55 -33.42
CA ASP A 707 -16.08 45.79 -33.99
C ASP A 707 -14.73 45.49 -34.66
N ILE A 708 -14.58 45.85 -35.92
CA ILE A 708 -13.41 45.51 -36.74
C ILE A 708 -12.70 46.81 -37.08
N GLN A 709 -11.48 46.96 -36.57
CA GLN A 709 -10.69 48.18 -36.73
C GLN A 709 -9.27 47.83 -37.19
N TYR A 710 -9.00 47.97 -38.48
CA TYR A 710 -7.65 47.91 -39.01
C TYR A 710 -7.51 48.80 -40.25
N PRO A 711 -6.31 49.34 -40.52
CA PRO A 711 -6.10 50.20 -41.67
C PRO A 711 -6.03 49.38 -42.97
N ASP A 712 -6.47 49.95 -44.09
CA ASP A 712 -6.38 49.35 -45.45
C ASP A 712 -4.93 49.04 -45.91
N THR A 713 -3.93 49.37 -45.09
CA THR A 713 -2.49 49.18 -45.36
C THR A 713 -1.95 47.86 -44.82
N VAL A 714 -2.77 47.05 -44.13
CA VAL A 714 -2.36 45.72 -43.67
C VAL A 714 -2.16 44.78 -44.87
N PRO A 715 -0.96 44.19 -45.05
CA PRO A 715 -0.70 43.28 -46.17
C PRO A 715 -1.42 41.94 -45.99
N ALA A 716 -1.59 41.19 -47.08
CA ALA A 716 -2.07 39.82 -47.03
C ALA A 716 -1.12 38.95 -46.18
N VAL A 717 -1.65 37.92 -45.51
CA VAL A 717 -0.87 36.95 -44.74
C VAL A 717 -0.59 35.70 -45.56
N LEU A 718 0.55 35.05 -45.32
CA LEU A 718 0.86 33.74 -45.91
C LEU A 718 0.16 32.66 -45.09
N ALA A 719 -1.00 32.20 -45.55
CA ALA A 719 -1.84 31.26 -44.81
C ALA A 719 -2.60 30.32 -45.75
N ASP A 720 -3.13 29.24 -45.19
CA ASP A 720 -4.14 28.41 -45.85
C ASP A 720 -5.53 28.97 -45.46
N PRO A 721 -6.30 29.55 -46.40
CA PRO A 721 -7.51 30.31 -46.05
C PRO A 721 -8.55 29.53 -45.24
N PRO A 722 -8.94 28.29 -45.61
CA PRO A 722 -9.81 27.46 -44.77
C PRO A 722 -9.30 27.22 -43.34
N LEU A 723 -7.99 27.03 -43.16
CA LEU A 723 -7.41 26.84 -41.82
C LEU A 723 -7.35 28.14 -41.04
N LEU A 724 -7.04 29.26 -41.70
CA LEU A 724 -7.01 30.59 -41.10
C LEU A 724 -8.41 31.03 -40.67
N GLU A 725 -9.43 30.82 -41.50
CA GLU A 725 -10.84 31.02 -41.15
C GLU A 725 -11.19 30.31 -39.85
N ARG A 726 -10.75 29.06 -39.73
CA ARG A 726 -11.03 28.24 -38.56
C ARG A 726 -10.29 28.69 -37.31
N VAL A 727 -9.05 29.15 -37.45
CA VAL A 727 -8.31 29.79 -36.35
C VAL A 727 -9.08 31.02 -35.87
N VAL A 728 -9.43 31.93 -36.79
CA VAL A 728 -10.11 33.19 -36.46
C VAL A 728 -11.50 32.94 -35.87
N ALA A 729 -12.29 32.03 -36.44
CA ALA A 729 -13.60 31.63 -35.92
C ALA A 729 -13.51 31.07 -34.49
N ASN A 730 -12.50 30.24 -34.19
CA ASN A 730 -12.28 29.74 -32.84
C ASN A 730 -11.92 30.85 -31.85
N LEU A 731 -11.09 31.81 -32.25
CA LEU A 731 -10.73 32.96 -31.42
C LEU A 731 -11.92 33.88 -31.17
N LEU A 732 -12.69 34.21 -32.21
CA LEU A 732 -13.89 35.02 -32.12
C LEU A 732 -14.98 34.35 -31.28
N SER A 733 -15.20 33.04 -31.47
CA SER A 733 -16.15 32.27 -30.66
C SER A 733 -15.76 32.26 -29.18
N ASN A 734 -14.45 32.15 -28.89
CA ASN A 734 -13.95 32.22 -27.53
C ASN A 734 -14.14 33.62 -26.92
N ALA A 735 -13.79 34.68 -27.66
CA ALA A 735 -13.95 36.06 -27.21
C ALA A 735 -15.43 36.44 -26.99
N ALA A 736 -16.30 36.06 -27.92
CA ALA A 736 -17.75 36.25 -27.85
C ALA A 736 -18.36 35.62 -26.60
N ARG A 737 -17.85 34.46 -26.21
CA ARG A 737 -18.33 33.69 -25.07
C ARG A 737 -17.97 34.31 -23.72
N HIS A 738 -16.82 34.97 -23.64
CA HIS A 738 -16.32 35.57 -22.40
C HIS A 738 -16.65 37.05 -22.28
N THR A 739 -17.08 37.70 -23.36
CA THR A 739 -17.50 39.10 -23.36
C THR A 739 -18.86 39.27 -22.66
N PRO A 740 -18.99 40.19 -21.68
CA PRO A 740 -20.26 40.49 -21.02
C PRO A 740 -21.36 40.99 -21.99
N ARG A 741 -22.63 40.75 -21.65
CA ARG A 741 -23.77 41.25 -22.45
C ARG A 741 -23.76 42.78 -22.53
N GLY A 742 -23.86 43.31 -23.75
CA GLY A 742 -23.89 44.75 -24.04
C GLY A 742 -22.53 45.34 -24.45
N GLU A 743 -21.46 44.54 -24.39
CA GLU A 743 -20.13 44.91 -24.89
C GLU A 743 -19.81 44.16 -26.19
N SER A 744 -18.92 44.73 -27.00
CA SER A 744 -18.49 44.17 -28.28
C SER A 744 -17.11 43.52 -28.18
N VAL A 745 -16.88 42.49 -28.99
CA VAL A 745 -15.54 41.96 -29.26
C VAL A 745 -14.83 42.94 -30.20
N LEU A 746 -13.57 43.27 -29.93
CA LEU A 746 -12.79 44.14 -30.82
C LEU A 746 -11.75 43.30 -31.56
N LEU A 747 -11.76 43.36 -32.89
CA LEU A 747 -10.73 42.77 -33.74
C LEU A 747 -9.89 43.89 -34.35
N THR A 748 -8.59 43.88 -34.09
CA THR A 748 -7.65 44.79 -34.73
C THR A 748 -6.58 44.02 -35.48
N ALA A 749 -6.02 44.63 -36.52
CA ALA A 749 -4.89 44.08 -37.24
C ALA A 749 -3.84 45.18 -37.47
N SER A 750 -2.58 44.82 -37.28
CA SER A 750 -1.45 45.72 -37.48
C SER A 750 -0.26 44.97 -38.04
N THR A 751 0.55 45.65 -38.84
CA THR A 751 1.83 45.11 -39.32
C THR A 751 2.93 45.43 -38.32
N LEU A 752 3.68 44.41 -37.93
CA LEU A 752 4.90 44.53 -37.11
C LEU A 752 6.02 43.80 -37.84
N ASP A 753 7.02 44.54 -38.32
CA ASP A 753 8.12 44.04 -39.15
C ASP A 753 7.63 43.26 -40.40
N ASP A 754 7.96 41.97 -40.50
CA ASP A 754 7.58 41.08 -41.59
C ASP A 754 6.32 40.24 -41.24
N ARG A 755 5.57 40.63 -40.21
CA ARG A 755 4.42 39.89 -39.71
C ARG A 755 3.17 40.76 -39.61
N VAL A 756 2.02 40.12 -39.74
CA VAL A 756 0.71 40.72 -39.44
C VAL A 756 0.22 40.14 -38.13
N GLU A 757 -0.07 41.02 -37.18
CA GLU A 757 -0.67 40.69 -35.91
C GLU A 757 -2.17 40.98 -35.94
N VAL A 758 -2.98 39.95 -35.82
CA VAL A 758 -4.43 40.04 -35.61
C VAL A 758 -4.68 39.88 -34.12
N ARG A 759 -5.22 40.91 -33.48
CA ARG A 759 -5.60 40.90 -32.06
C ARG A 759 -7.11 40.75 -31.94
N VAL A 760 -7.54 39.67 -31.30
CA VAL A 760 -8.94 39.46 -30.91
C VAL A 760 -9.06 39.79 -29.43
N ILE A 761 -9.78 40.86 -29.11
CA ILE A 761 -9.84 41.47 -27.77
C ILE A 761 -11.23 41.24 -27.20
N ASP A 762 -11.29 40.50 -26.09
CA ASP A 762 -12.49 40.41 -25.25
C ASP A 762 -12.37 41.29 -24.01
N ARG A 763 -13.53 41.56 -23.39
CA ARG A 763 -13.69 42.31 -22.13
C ARG A 763 -14.17 41.42 -20.99
N GLY A 764 -13.81 40.14 -21.06
CA GLY A 764 -14.20 39.13 -20.08
C GLY A 764 -13.37 39.20 -18.78
N PRO A 765 -13.41 38.13 -17.97
CA PRO A 765 -12.64 38.06 -16.72
C PRO A 765 -11.12 37.95 -16.93
N GLY A 766 -10.65 37.70 -18.15
CA GLY A 766 -9.24 37.46 -18.47
C GLY A 766 -8.75 36.07 -18.03
N LEU A 767 -7.44 35.83 -18.19
CA LEU A 767 -6.75 34.59 -17.75
C LEU A 767 -5.58 34.90 -16.81
N PRO A 768 -5.51 34.25 -15.63
CA PRO A 768 -4.33 34.31 -14.77
C PRO A 768 -3.06 33.89 -15.51
N ALA A 769 -1.92 34.51 -15.22
CA ALA A 769 -0.65 34.24 -15.91
C ALA A 769 -0.23 32.75 -15.86
N GLU A 770 -0.51 32.06 -14.75
CA GLU A 770 -0.23 30.62 -14.57
C GLU A 770 -1.07 29.70 -15.47
N ASP A 771 -2.20 30.20 -15.96
CA ASP A 771 -3.18 29.45 -16.74
C ASP A 771 -3.09 29.72 -18.26
N ARG A 772 -2.28 30.71 -18.68
CA ARG A 772 -2.13 31.10 -20.10
C ARG A 772 -1.60 29.99 -20.98
N GLU A 773 -0.51 29.33 -20.60
CA GLU A 773 0.02 28.19 -21.36
C GLU A 773 -0.91 26.97 -21.27
N ARG A 774 -1.57 26.80 -20.12
CA ARG A 774 -2.51 25.70 -19.90
C ARG A 774 -3.74 25.82 -20.78
N ALA A 775 -4.18 27.02 -21.12
CA ALA A 775 -5.33 27.26 -22.00
C ALA A 775 -5.20 26.62 -23.40
N PHE A 776 -3.98 26.36 -23.86
CA PHE A 776 -3.70 25.72 -25.15
C PHE A 776 -3.49 24.20 -25.05
N VAL A 777 -3.53 23.64 -23.85
CA VAL A 777 -3.45 22.18 -23.68
C VAL A 777 -4.76 21.57 -24.19
N PRO A 778 -4.72 20.55 -25.07
CA PRO A 778 -5.92 19.89 -25.56
C PRO A 778 -6.81 19.42 -24.40
N PHE A 779 -8.12 19.62 -24.54
CA PHE A 779 -9.15 19.23 -23.57
C PHE A 779 -9.11 20.00 -22.24
N GLN A 780 -8.30 21.06 -22.14
CA GLN A 780 -8.29 21.94 -20.98
C GLN A 780 -9.47 22.91 -21.04
N ARG A 781 -10.17 23.07 -19.91
CA ARG A 781 -11.23 24.07 -19.71
C ARG A 781 -10.94 24.84 -18.43
N LEU A 782 -10.75 26.14 -18.54
CA LEU A 782 -10.42 27.03 -17.42
C LEU A 782 -11.64 27.90 -17.11
N GLY A 783 -12.08 27.88 -15.85
CA GLY A 783 -13.17 28.75 -15.35
C GLY A 783 -14.60 28.38 -15.76
N ASP A 784 -14.81 27.24 -16.43
CA ASP A 784 -16.08 26.94 -17.10
C ASP A 784 -16.77 25.72 -16.46
N THR A 785 -17.86 25.95 -15.72
CA THR A 785 -18.59 24.91 -14.97
C THR A 785 -19.80 24.33 -15.72
N ASP A 786 -20.11 24.85 -16.90
CA ASP A 786 -21.25 24.41 -17.70
C ASP A 786 -20.85 23.25 -18.64
N ASN A 787 -21.51 22.10 -18.50
CA ASN A 787 -21.26 20.93 -19.35
C ASN A 787 -21.82 21.07 -20.78
N THR A 788 -22.40 22.24 -21.13
CA THR A 788 -23.03 22.51 -22.42
C THR A 788 -22.09 23.08 -23.47
N THR A 789 -20.80 23.29 -23.17
CA THR A 789 -19.94 24.18 -23.98
C THR A 789 -18.54 23.60 -24.25
N GLY A 790 -18.32 23.11 -25.47
CA GLY A 790 -16.99 22.85 -26.07
C GLY A 790 -16.10 21.76 -25.43
N VAL A 791 -15.37 21.02 -26.27
CA VAL A 791 -14.47 19.91 -25.88
C VAL A 791 -13.11 20.39 -25.33
N GLY A 792 -12.91 21.71 -25.16
CA GLY A 792 -11.60 22.27 -24.79
C GLY A 792 -10.52 22.08 -25.87
N LEU A 793 -10.94 21.87 -27.12
CA LEU A 793 -10.04 21.67 -28.27
C LEU A 793 -9.80 22.94 -29.09
N GLY A 794 -10.66 23.95 -28.98
CA GLY A 794 -10.65 25.13 -29.87
C GLY A 794 -9.33 25.91 -29.85
N LEU A 795 -8.86 26.31 -28.67
CA LEU A 795 -7.62 27.07 -28.53
C LEU A 795 -6.37 26.23 -28.85
N ALA A 796 -6.35 24.96 -28.44
CA ALA A 796 -5.27 24.03 -28.76
C ALA A 796 -5.11 23.82 -30.27
N LEU A 797 -6.24 23.63 -30.97
CA LEU A 797 -6.28 23.52 -32.42
C LEU A 797 -5.89 24.84 -33.09
N ALA A 798 -6.41 25.97 -32.61
CA ALA A 798 -6.07 27.29 -33.15
C ALA A 798 -4.56 27.56 -33.08
N ARG A 799 -3.91 27.24 -31.95
CA ARG A 799 -2.45 27.35 -31.80
C ARG A 799 -1.71 26.40 -32.74
N GLY A 800 -2.10 25.13 -32.77
CA GLY A 800 -1.45 24.14 -33.64
C GLY A 800 -1.56 24.49 -35.12
N LEU A 801 -2.74 24.91 -35.60
CA LEU A 801 -2.93 25.34 -37.00
C LEU A 801 -2.12 26.60 -37.32
N THR A 802 -2.08 27.55 -36.38
CA THR A 802 -1.26 28.76 -36.49
C THR A 802 0.23 28.42 -36.61
N GLU A 803 0.74 27.56 -35.72
CA GLU A 803 2.13 27.11 -35.74
C GLU A 803 2.46 26.31 -37.02
N ALA A 804 1.52 25.49 -37.51
CA ALA A 804 1.66 24.79 -38.79
C ALA A 804 1.80 25.78 -39.97
N MET A 805 1.12 26.92 -39.93
CA MET A 805 1.27 28.03 -40.89
C MET A 805 2.49 28.93 -40.59
N SER A 806 3.43 28.48 -39.75
CA SER A 806 4.59 29.26 -39.29
C SER A 806 4.24 30.54 -38.51
N GLY A 807 3.05 30.61 -37.93
CA GLY A 807 2.58 31.69 -37.07
C GLY A 807 2.86 31.46 -35.58
N THR A 808 2.46 32.42 -34.75
CA THR A 808 2.41 32.27 -33.28
C THR A 808 1.07 32.76 -32.75
N LEU A 809 0.54 32.11 -31.71
CA LEU A 809 -0.69 32.51 -31.03
C LEU A 809 -0.42 32.67 -29.54
N THR A 810 -0.60 33.88 -29.01
CA THR A 810 -0.22 34.23 -27.63
C THR A 810 -1.29 35.06 -26.92
N PRO A 811 -1.56 34.79 -25.63
CA PRO A 811 -2.50 35.57 -24.83
C PRO A 811 -1.82 36.75 -24.12
N GLU A 812 -2.46 37.92 -24.17
CA GLU A 812 -2.07 39.15 -23.50
C GLU A 812 -3.23 39.68 -22.63
N ASP A 813 -2.92 40.52 -21.64
CA ASP A 813 -3.97 41.17 -20.84
C ASP A 813 -4.59 42.34 -21.60
N THR A 814 -5.92 42.45 -21.56
CA THR A 814 -6.61 43.62 -22.09
C THR A 814 -6.60 44.76 -21.05
N PRO A 815 -6.11 45.97 -21.38
CA PRO A 815 -6.18 47.12 -20.49
C PRO A 815 -7.65 47.43 -20.12
N GLY A 816 -7.96 47.38 -18.82
CA GLY A 816 -9.34 47.54 -18.31
C GLY A 816 -10.07 46.22 -18.00
N GLY A 817 -9.42 45.07 -18.19
CA GLY A 817 -9.99 43.73 -17.95
C GLY A 817 -10.34 43.02 -19.26
N GLY A 818 -10.11 41.70 -19.28
CA GLY A 818 -10.30 40.86 -20.46
C GLY A 818 -9.02 40.17 -20.94
N LEU A 819 -9.15 39.42 -22.03
CA LEU A 819 -8.05 38.72 -22.68
C LEU A 819 -7.89 39.21 -24.13
N THR A 820 -6.65 39.42 -24.54
CA THR A 820 -6.29 39.72 -25.93
C THR A 820 -5.56 38.51 -26.51
N MET A 821 -6.14 37.88 -27.53
CA MET A 821 -5.50 36.81 -28.28
C MET A 821 -4.77 37.40 -29.48
N VAL A 822 -3.44 37.31 -29.47
CA VAL A 822 -2.57 37.83 -30.52
C VAL A 822 -2.16 36.70 -31.47
N LEU A 823 -2.70 36.73 -32.67
CA LEU A 823 -2.34 35.86 -33.78
C LEU A 823 -1.32 36.58 -34.67
N SER A 824 -0.08 36.09 -34.72
CA SER A 824 0.98 36.63 -35.57
C SER A 824 1.29 35.68 -36.72
N LEU A 825 1.15 36.15 -37.95
CA LEU A 825 1.40 35.37 -39.18
C LEU A 825 2.41 36.08 -40.08
N PRO A 826 3.22 35.35 -40.88
CA PRO A 826 4.11 35.98 -41.85
C PRO A 826 3.31 36.82 -42.86
N ALA A 827 3.74 38.06 -43.09
CA ALA A 827 3.19 38.87 -44.17
C ALA A 827 3.58 38.24 -45.51
N ALA A 828 2.63 38.12 -46.43
CA ALA A 828 2.91 37.79 -47.81
C ALA A 828 3.61 39.00 -48.43
N SER A 829 4.94 39.03 -48.34
CA SER A 829 5.73 40.04 -49.02
C SER A 829 5.34 40.04 -50.50
N LEU A 830 4.96 41.20 -51.03
CA LEU A 830 4.83 41.41 -52.47
C LEU A 830 6.22 41.18 -53.10
N ARG A 831 6.51 39.93 -53.46
CA ARG A 831 7.52 39.66 -54.48
C ARG A 831 6.92 40.18 -55.79
N ASN A 832 7.46 41.31 -56.26
CA ASN A 832 7.43 41.66 -57.68
C ASN A 832 7.92 40.50 -58.54
#